data_AF-A0A9X3EGA5-F1
#
_entry.id   AF-A0A9X3EGA5-F1
#
_cell.length_a   1.000
_cell.length_b   1.000
_cell.length_c   1.000
_cell.angle_alpha   90.00
_cell.angle_beta   90.00
_cell.angle_gamma   90.00
#
_symmetry.space_group_name_H-M   'P 1'
#
loop_
_entity.id
_entity.type
_entity.pdbx_description
1 polymer ?
#
loop_
_entity_poly.entity_id
_entity_poly.type
_entity_poly.pdbx_seq_one_letter_code
_entity_poly.pdbx_strand_id
1 'polypeptide(L)'
;MTRIVPRQEQFRIDYQNEHLPALFSKQRSDANFSRTLPQHNCEILKRVISGARLTLLIACEQLKEGSLIQAVKEQADKGTRIYLLLNDKNANKAAIDTLSGRCLIRTGVSQQGALVLVDHTTTQAQGLLLMSGQPLASTDQAAWGIQLEPQQIDDSFRSFCKLFWENSNEEYLQQNQQQASVQHPDGVVVTNHSHQLCGNLNDCLGDTLNQLQAATHSGFNASGDGWRLLLGTHSSDIAEQARTGVALTENRIPSLLISREGNWLLPDQSDFSAANWCLKLSAQQSHKIKQAYEQAFEEAAWQYQAQTAIGECADLQPLRFADQPGLEYVIKQKRKIKLEDIRARDIDSFLNDNAEQLASGVTAWQRSQLAHFIDYDVVVHPPYCPETAKPDALYQDWKNSEQDWQQRLELLTNAQSKIDQQQAGIAEKLRGFIKGFLLGQGQSVKSLNLEIDALKTWSVTTATPAERKEHRKQLESLQDKIRKRGSDTEQKLDEAEQNQRWEQRRDELKTDQLKANDLLKQKSSALDQLQNKKTDATSQVEQKFRASWKLAAEKLTDQQLNETEINDIQPEQFLAEVLPEIPQAAPKDADEPEKQARQKAIQEAKSRRDELTKQARQACIKARREALQSMDVGQANNWKISIQEKLWKKHYSAFERCLADHEQGVKKIDRDIQEAQKALANSRTEQERAETALNEHGSSFVYQPKQASDAFAKQLGLKGNQAIENQYQWPSEELPAEGTKLRQHQQIRYLVVFDKNQIDQAKRDAKRLNAKIVCDKEPANA
;
A
#
# COMPACT_ATOMS: atom_id res chain seq x y z
N MET A 1 -44.96 0.76 -13.29
CA MET A 1 -43.52 0.73 -12.96
C MET A 1 -43.11 -0.72 -12.91
N THR A 2 -42.23 -1.15 -13.82
CA THR A 2 -41.75 -2.53 -13.92
C THR A 2 -40.33 -2.54 -13.39
N ARG A 3 -40.21 -2.76 -12.07
CA ARG A 3 -38.93 -2.74 -11.36
C ARG A 3 -38.00 -3.85 -11.87
N ILE A 4 -36.70 -3.60 -11.85
CA ILE A 4 -35.71 -4.62 -12.18
C ILE A 4 -35.51 -5.50 -10.94
N VAL A 5 -35.98 -6.76 -11.01
CA VAL A 5 -35.87 -7.76 -9.93
C VAL A 5 -35.02 -8.95 -10.40
N PRO A 6 -34.39 -9.71 -9.49
CA PRO A 6 -33.67 -10.93 -9.84
C PRO A 6 -34.56 -11.92 -10.63
N ARG A 7 -33.98 -12.61 -11.61
CA ARG A 7 -34.67 -13.63 -12.41
C ARG A 7 -34.42 -14.99 -11.77
N GLN A 8 -35.48 -15.72 -11.43
CA GLN A 8 -35.36 -17.14 -11.12
C GLN A 8 -35.58 -17.93 -12.40
N GLU A 9 -34.58 -18.71 -12.80
CA GLU A 9 -34.59 -19.46 -14.05
C GLU A 9 -34.26 -20.93 -13.80
N GLN A 10 -34.85 -21.78 -14.65
CA GLN A 10 -34.59 -23.21 -14.66
C GLN A 10 -34.21 -23.64 -16.07
N PHE A 11 -33.15 -24.43 -16.17
CA PHE A 11 -32.69 -25.00 -17.44
C PHE A 11 -32.19 -26.43 -17.22
N ARG A 12 -32.12 -27.22 -18.31
CA ARG A 12 -31.64 -28.60 -18.27
C ARG A 12 -30.43 -28.75 -19.17
N ILE A 13 -29.39 -29.40 -18.66
CA ILE A 13 -28.27 -29.87 -19.47
C ILE A 13 -28.34 -31.39 -19.62
N ASP A 14 -28.04 -31.86 -20.83
CA ASP A 14 -27.89 -33.27 -21.20
C ASP A 14 -26.40 -33.64 -21.19
N TYR A 15 -26.02 -34.56 -20.31
CA TYR A 15 -24.65 -35.05 -20.16
C TYR A 15 -24.44 -36.44 -20.78
N GLN A 16 -25.42 -37.01 -21.49
CA GLN A 16 -25.33 -38.40 -21.98
C GLN A 16 -24.13 -38.64 -22.90
N ASN A 17 -23.69 -37.62 -23.65
CA ASN A 17 -22.54 -37.69 -24.56
C ASN A 17 -21.19 -37.34 -23.90
N GLU A 18 -21.20 -36.95 -22.62
CA GLU A 18 -19.95 -36.72 -21.89
C GLU A 18 -19.24 -38.05 -21.64
N HIS A 19 -17.94 -38.07 -21.90
CA HIS A 19 -17.13 -39.27 -21.74
C HIS A 19 -16.48 -39.29 -20.37
N LEU A 20 -16.71 -40.37 -19.64
CA LEU A 20 -16.10 -40.59 -18.35
C LEU A 20 -14.65 -41.07 -18.50
N PRO A 21 -13.75 -40.66 -17.59
CA PRO A 21 -12.42 -41.23 -17.52
C PRO A 21 -12.48 -42.72 -17.13
N ALA A 22 -11.35 -43.42 -17.28
CA ALA A 22 -11.22 -44.84 -16.98
C ALA A 22 -11.83 -45.21 -15.61
N LEU A 23 -12.64 -46.26 -15.61
CA LEU A 23 -13.43 -46.66 -14.45
C LEU A 23 -13.73 -48.15 -14.45
N PHE A 24 -14.30 -48.61 -13.36
CA PHE A 24 -14.86 -49.94 -13.20
C PHE A 24 -16.38 -49.84 -12.98
N SER A 25 -17.13 -50.63 -13.74
CA SER A 25 -18.59 -50.70 -13.63
C SER A 25 -19.02 -51.97 -12.89
N LYS A 26 -19.94 -51.81 -11.92
CA LYS A 26 -20.42 -52.93 -11.11
C LYS A 26 -21.26 -53.91 -11.93
N GLN A 27 -20.95 -55.19 -11.84
CA GLN A 27 -21.71 -56.28 -12.43
C GLN A 27 -22.69 -56.90 -11.42
N ARG A 28 -23.55 -57.80 -11.90
CA ARG A 28 -24.54 -58.50 -11.07
C ARG A 28 -23.99 -59.74 -10.36
N SER A 29 -22.87 -60.26 -10.82
CA SER A 29 -22.18 -61.45 -10.30
C SER A 29 -20.85 -61.07 -9.65
N ASP A 30 -20.18 -62.05 -9.03
CA ASP A 30 -18.79 -61.89 -8.60
C ASP A 30 -17.99 -63.18 -8.82
N ALA A 31 -16.66 -63.07 -8.87
CA ALA A 31 -15.74 -64.16 -9.13
C ALA A 31 -15.89 -65.31 -8.13
N ASN A 32 -15.89 -66.55 -8.60
CA ASN A 32 -16.05 -67.72 -7.73
C ASN A 32 -15.18 -68.92 -8.14
N PHE A 33 -14.19 -69.25 -7.31
CA PHE A 33 -13.29 -70.39 -7.51
C PHE A 33 -13.69 -71.65 -6.72
N SER A 34 -14.68 -71.57 -5.82
CA SER A 34 -14.99 -72.61 -4.82
C SER A 34 -15.37 -73.98 -5.38
N ARG A 35 -15.86 -74.03 -6.63
CA ARG A 35 -16.19 -75.29 -7.31
C ARG A 35 -14.95 -76.07 -7.75
N THR A 36 -13.86 -75.37 -8.07
CA THR A 36 -12.65 -75.96 -8.65
C THR A 36 -11.53 -76.07 -7.62
N LEU A 37 -11.39 -75.05 -6.77
CA LEU A 37 -10.50 -75.03 -5.62
C LEU A 37 -11.37 -74.94 -4.37
N PRO A 38 -11.59 -76.02 -3.61
CA PRO A 38 -12.34 -75.94 -2.36
C PRO A 38 -11.54 -75.19 -1.29
N GLN A 39 -12.26 -74.57 -0.35
CA GLN A 39 -11.67 -74.01 0.87
C GLN A 39 -11.63 -75.07 1.97
N HIS A 40 -10.48 -75.20 2.62
CA HIS A 40 -10.25 -76.13 3.73
C HIS A 40 -10.13 -75.35 5.03
N ASN A 41 -11.00 -75.68 6.00
CA ASN A 41 -10.93 -75.18 7.37
C ASN A 41 -10.35 -76.25 8.31
N CYS A 42 -10.21 -75.92 9.59
CA CYS A 42 -9.67 -76.83 10.61
C CYS A 42 -10.46 -78.16 10.68
N GLU A 43 -11.78 -78.16 10.56
CA GLU A 43 -12.62 -79.36 10.63
C GLU A 43 -12.35 -80.34 9.47
N ILE A 44 -12.16 -79.81 8.25
CA ILE A 44 -11.81 -80.64 7.10
C ILE A 44 -10.40 -81.21 7.28
N LEU A 45 -9.44 -80.40 7.73
CA LEU A 45 -8.08 -80.87 7.99
C LEU A 45 -8.03 -81.93 9.08
N LYS A 46 -8.84 -81.78 10.13
CA LYS A 46 -8.97 -82.77 11.20
C LYS A 46 -9.44 -84.12 10.66
N ARG A 47 -10.36 -84.14 9.69
CA ARG A 47 -10.80 -85.39 9.01
C ARG A 47 -9.67 -86.01 8.19
N VAL A 48 -8.91 -85.20 7.45
CA VAL A 48 -7.75 -85.66 6.68
C VAL A 48 -6.70 -86.29 7.60
N ILE A 49 -6.32 -85.58 8.67
CA ILE A 49 -5.38 -86.07 9.70
C ILE A 49 -5.90 -87.35 10.35
N SER A 50 -7.19 -87.39 10.69
CA SER A 50 -7.79 -88.55 11.36
C SER A 50 -7.84 -89.80 10.48
N GLY A 51 -7.72 -89.63 9.16
CA GLY A 51 -7.67 -90.72 8.18
C GLY A 51 -6.31 -91.42 8.05
N ALA A 52 -5.24 -90.85 8.62
CA ALA A 52 -3.90 -91.42 8.55
C ALA A 52 -3.81 -92.78 9.26
N ARG A 53 -3.10 -93.74 8.66
CA ARG A 53 -2.95 -95.10 9.19
C ARG A 53 -1.51 -95.49 9.47
N LEU A 54 -0.56 -95.02 8.67
CA LEU A 54 0.86 -95.37 8.76
C LEU A 54 1.73 -94.14 8.98
N THR A 55 1.56 -93.11 8.16
CA THR A 55 2.42 -91.91 8.19
C THR A 55 1.62 -90.64 8.01
N LEU A 56 1.98 -89.59 8.76
CA LEU A 56 1.46 -88.24 8.58
C LEU A 56 2.62 -87.25 8.54
N LEU A 57 2.70 -86.45 7.49
CA LEU A 57 3.69 -85.40 7.35
C LEU A 57 2.96 -84.07 7.24
N ILE A 58 3.33 -83.09 8.07
CA ILE A 58 2.76 -81.75 8.02
C ILE A 58 3.91 -80.76 7.97
N ALA A 59 3.88 -79.87 6.99
CA ALA A 59 4.79 -78.75 6.89
C ALA A 59 4.00 -77.45 6.85
N CYS A 60 4.24 -76.58 7.83
CA CYS A 60 3.60 -75.28 7.89
C CYS A 60 4.44 -74.31 8.72
N GLU A 61 4.20 -73.02 8.53
CA GLU A 61 4.83 -71.96 9.31
C GLU A 61 4.48 -72.08 10.82
N GLN A 62 3.18 -72.26 11.10
CA GLN A 62 2.64 -72.33 12.46
C GLN A 62 1.56 -73.42 12.59
N LEU A 63 1.62 -74.17 13.69
CA LEU A 63 0.59 -75.09 14.16
C LEU A 63 0.19 -74.69 15.59
N LYS A 64 -0.92 -73.96 15.70
CA LYS A 64 -1.42 -73.41 16.97
C LYS A 64 -2.82 -73.87 17.32
N GLU A 65 -3.58 -74.34 16.33
CA GLU A 65 -4.97 -74.71 16.52
C GLU A 65 -5.06 -75.98 17.39
N GLY A 66 -5.72 -75.84 18.55
CA GLY A 66 -5.71 -76.87 19.59
C GLY A 66 -6.42 -78.16 19.18
N SER A 67 -7.48 -78.09 18.37
CA SER A 67 -8.22 -79.27 17.93
C SER A 67 -7.42 -80.14 16.95
N LEU A 68 -6.59 -79.52 16.11
CA LEU A 68 -5.68 -80.16 15.17
C LEU A 68 -4.48 -80.74 15.91
N ILE A 69 -3.90 -80.00 16.85
CA ILE A 69 -2.83 -80.54 17.72
C ILE A 69 -3.34 -81.79 18.45
N GLN A 70 -4.55 -81.75 19.00
CA GLN A 70 -5.16 -82.90 19.66
C GLN A 70 -5.42 -84.07 18.68
N ALA A 71 -5.89 -83.79 17.47
CA ALA A 71 -6.08 -84.83 16.45
C ALA A 71 -4.75 -85.49 16.02
N VAL A 72 -3.68 -84.71 15.90
CA VAL A 72 -2.32 -85.22 15.62
C VAL A 72 -1.84 -86.09 16.78
N LYS A 73 -2.04 -85.65 18.02
CA LYS A 73 -1.69 -86.43 19.22
C LYS A 73 -2.41 -87.78 19.24
N GLU A 74 -3.72 -87.78 18.99
CA GLU A 74 -4.53 -89.01 18.95
C GLU A 74 -4.05 -89.99 17.87
N GLN A 75 -3.56 -89.49 16.74
CA GLN A 75 -2.99 -90.35 15.70
C GLN A 75 -1.61 -90.88 16.06
N ALA A 76 -0.77 -90.09 16.75
CA ALA A 76 0.50 -90.56 17.25
C ALA A 76 0.32 -91.64 18.32
N ASP A 77 -0.64 -91.47 19.23
CA ASP A 77 -0.98 -92.45 20.28
C ASP A 77 -1.53 -93.77 19.69
N LYS A 78 -2.07 -93.75 18.47
CA LYS A 78 -2.47 -94.95 17.70
C LYS A 78 -1.30 -95.65 16.99
N GLY A 79 -0.09 -95.09 17.03
CA GLY A 79 1.10 -95.64 16.39
C GLY A 79 1.38 -95.12 14.98
N THR A 80 0.68 -94.08 14.51
CA THR A 80 1.00 -93.41 13.25
C THR A 80 2.34 -92.69 13.38
N ARG A 81 3.23 -92.82 12.38
CA ARG A 81 4.51 -92.10 12.36
C ARG A 81 4.30 -90.67 11.86
N ILE A 82 4.54 -89.69 12.73
CA ILE A 82 4.24 -88.28 12.43
C ILE A 82 5.51 -87.44 12.36
N TYR A 83 5.66 -86.70 11.26
CA TYR A 83 6.76 -85.77 11.01
C TYR A 83 6.20 -84.36 10.85
N LEU A 84 6.69 -83.42 11.67
CA LEU A 84 6.24 -82.03 11.67
C LEU A 84 7.39 -81.09 11.32
N LEU A 85 7.26 -80.35 10.23
CA LEU A 85 8.19 -79.28 9.84
C LEU A 85 7.57 -77.91 10.14
N LEU A 86 8.15 -77.21 11.11
CA LEU A 86 7.66 -75.93 11.62
C LEU A 86 8.72 -74.83 11.46
N ASN A 87 8.33 -73.56 11.56
CA ASN A 87 9.31 -72.46 11.56
C ASN A 87 9.84 -72.17 12.98
N ASP A 88 9.38 -71.09 13.61
CA ASP A 88 9.90 -70.63 14.90
C ASP A 88 9.34 -71.46 16.07
N LYS A 89 10.22 -71.82 17.01
CA LYS A 89 9.87 -72.61 18.19
C LYS A 89 8.92 -71.90 19.15
N ASN A 90 9.04 -70.57 19.30
CA ASN A 90 8.19 -69.83 20.22
C ASN A 90 6.77 -69.72 19.67
N ALA A 91 6.64 -69.46 18.36
CA ALA A 91 5.36 -69.46 17.67
C ALA A 91 4.66 -70.82 17.72
N ASN A 92 5.41 -71.92 17.75
CA ASN A 92 4.91 -73.29 17.73
C ASN A 92 4.94 -74.00 19.09
N LYS A 93 5.14 -73.26 20.18
CA LYS A 93 5.35 -73.83 21.52
C LYS A 93 4.24 -74.80 21.95
N ALA A 94 2.96 -74.47 21.69
CA ALA A 94 1.84 -75.32 22.07
C ALA A 94 1.86 -76.69 21.38
N ALA A 95 2.23 -76.73 20.09
CA ALA A 95 2.39 -77.97 19.35
C ALA A 95 3.60 -78.76 19.85
N ILE A 96 4.74 -78.11 20.07
CA ILE A 96 5.96 -78.75 20.57
C ILE A 96 5.74 -79.36 21.96
N ASP A 97 5.14 -78.59 22.89
CA ASP A 97 4.84 -79.03 24.25
C ASP A 97 3.92 -80.25 24.28
N THR A 98 2.99 -80.36 23.33
CA THR A 98 1.99 -81.44 23.30
C THR A 98 2.48 -82.68 22.55
N LEU A 99 3.25 -82.48 21.47
CA LEU A 99 3.53 -83.51 20.46
C LEU A 99 4.97 -84.04 20.51
N SER A 100 5.92 -83.31 21.09
CA SER A 100 7.28 -83.82 21.28
C SER A 100 7.28 -85.10 22.13
N GLY A 101 8.17 -86.04 21.84
CA GLY A 101 8.14 -87.38 22.45
C GLY A 101 7.12 -88.34 21.82
N ARG A 102 6.17 -87.87 21.01
CA ARG A 102 5.24 -88.69 20.22
C ARG A 102 5.48 -88.59 18.73
N CYS A 103 5.80 -87.38 18.26
CA CYS A 103 6.07 -87.05 16.87
C CYS A 103 7.53 -86.62 16.72
N LEU A 104 8.08 -86.74 15.51
CA LEU A 104 9.36 -86.12 15.18
C LEU A 104 9.11 -84.70 14.68
N ILE A 105 9.53 -83.71 15.46
CA ILE A 105 9.31 -82.29 15.13
C ILE A 105 10.64 -81.64 14.81
N ARG A 106 10.68 -80.87 13.72
CA ARG A 106 11.83 -80.06 13.35
C ARG A 106 11.43 -78.62 13.10
N THR A 107 12.28 -77.69 13.54
CA THR A 107 12.06 -76.23 13.45
C THR A 107 13.19 -75.52 12.70
N GLY A 108 12.92 -74.28 12.28
CA GLY A 108 13.90 -73.37 11.67
C GLY A 108 13.77 -73.16 10.17
N VAL A 109 12.70 -73.63 9.53
CA VAL A 109 12.42 -73.38 8.11
C VAL A 109 11.22 -72.45 7.99
N SER A 110 11.44 -71.24 7.46
CA SER A 110 10.36 -70.31 7.10
C SER A 110 9.63 -70.80 5.86
N GLN A 111 8.29 -70.80 5.93
CA GLN A 111 7.42 -71.44 4.97
C GLN A 111 6.20 -70.56 4.66
N GLN A 112 5.79 -70.53 3.41
CA GLN A 112 4.52 -69.94 2.97
C GLN A 112 3.58 -71.04 2.46
N GLY A 113 2.30 -70.94 2.81
CA GLY A 113 1.33 -72.02 2.61
C GLY A 113 1.55 -73.18 3.59
N ALA A 114 0.97 -74.34 3.28
CA ALA A 114 1.18 -75.57 4.05
C ALA A 114 1.03 -76.83 3.19
N LEU A 115 1.72 -77.89 3.59
CA LEU A 115 1.63 -79.22 2.99
C LEU A 115 1.18 -80.24 4.04
N VAL A 116 0.24 -81.10 3.66
CA VAL A 116 -0.17 -82.27 4.45
C VAL A 116 -0.08 -83.51 3.55
N LEU A 117 0.75 -84.48 3.94
CA LEU A 117 0.83 -85.79 3.28
C LEU A 117 0.40 -86.89 4.24
N VAL A 118 -0.48 -87.77 3.77
CA VAL A 118 -1.01 -88.91 4.51
C VAL A 118 -0.64 -90.18 3.77
N ASP A 119 -0.09 -91.15 4.51
CA ASP A 119 0.22 -92.51 4.04
C ASP A 119 0.97 -92.56 2.70
N HIS A 120 1.94 -91.64 2.52
CA HIS A 120 2.67 -91.39 1.27
C HIS A 120 3.37 -92.64 0.69
N THR A 121 3.71 -93.64 1.51
CA THR A 121 4.33 -94.90 1.08
C THR A 121 3.33 -95.98 0.66
N THR A 122 2.03 -95.69 0.67
CA THR A 122 0.96 -96.67 0.39
C THR A 122 0.21 -96.35 -0.90
N THR A 123 -0.60 -97.31 -1.37
CA THR A 123 -1.55 -97.08 -2.48
C THR A 123 -2.71 -96.14 -2.09
N GLN A 124 -2.82 -95.75 -0.83
CA GLN A 124 -3.82 -94.81 -0.32
C GLN A 124 -3.23 -93.42 -0.02
N ALA A 125 -2.06 -93.11 -0.59
CA ALA A 125 -1.40 -91.83 -0.40
C ALA A 125 -2.32 -90.66 -0.76
N GLN A 126 -2.40 -89.69 0.14
CA GLN A 126 -3.11 -88.43 -0.08
C GLN A 126 -2.17 -87.27 0.19
N GLY A 127 -2.16 -86.29 -0.72
CA GLY A 127 -1.46 -85.04 -0.52
C GLY A 127 -2.43 -83.88 -0.65
N LEU A 128 -2.35 -82.93 0.28
CA LEU A 128 -3.11 -81.70 0.28
C LEU A 128 -2.15 -80.53 0.43
N LEU A 129 -2.20 -79.62 -0.55
CA LEU A 129 -1.45 -78.37 -0.52
C LEU A 129 -2.41 -77.23 -0.23
N LEU A 130 -2.09 -76.39 0.76
CA LEU A 130 -2.87 -75.25 1.19
C LEU A 130 -2.14 -73.95 0.86
N MET A 131 -2.84 -73.00 0.24
CA MET A 131 -2.26 -71.71 -0.15
C MET A 131 -1.98 -70.79 1.03
N SER A 132 -2.49 -71.15 2.20
CA SER A 132 -2.25 -70.42 3.45
C SER A 132 -2.22 -71.39 4.62
N GLY A 133 -1.29 -71.15 5.56
CA GLY A 133 -1.17 -71.92 6.80
C GLY A 133 -2.21 -71.54 7.87
N GLN A 134 -3.06 -70.54 7.61
CA GLN A 134 -4.01 -70.02 8.59
C GLN A 134 -4.95 -71.06 9.21
N PRO A 135 -5.49 -72.07 8.47
CA PRO A 135 -6.35 -73.10 9.07
C PRO A 135 -5.65 -73.97 10.12
N LEU A 136 -4.30 -74.02 10.11
CA LEU A 136 -3.48 -74.73 11.10
C LEU A 136 -3.16 -73.84 12.32
N ALA A 137 -3.34 -72.54 12.19
CA ALA A 137 -3.08 -71.55 13.24
C ALA A 137 -4.36 -71.07 13.95
N SER A 138 -5.52 -71.08 13.27
CA SER A 138 -6.79 -70.53 13.78
C SER A 138 -8.01 -71.31 13.27
N THR A 139 -9.01 -71.49 14.14
CA THR A 139 -10.22 -72.29 13.90
C THR A 139 -11.17 -71.66 12.86
N ASP A 140 -11.30 -70.33 12.83
CA ASP A 140 -12.27 -69.62 11.98
C ASP A 140 -11.73 -69.28 10.58
N GLN A 141 -10.53 -69.75 10.25
CA GLN A 141 -9.88 -69.45 8.99
C GLN A 141 -9.90 -70.65 8.05
N ALA A 142 -10.16 -70.36 6.78
CA ALA A 142 -10.10 -71.34 5.69
C ALA A 142 -9.07 -70.87 4.66
N ALA A 143 -8.43 -71.83 4.00
CA ALA A 143 -7.49 -71.58 2.91
C ALA A 143 -7.91 -72.35 1.67
N TRP A 144 -7.58 -71.82 0.49
CA TRP A 144 -7.69 -72.60 -0.74
C TRP A 144 -6.78 -73.81 -0.67
N GLY A 145 -7.31 -74.98 -1.04
CA GLY A 145 -6.55 -76.21 -1.05
C GLY A 145 -6.70 -76.96 -2.37
N ILE A 146 -5.65 -77.68 -2.74
CA ILE A 146 -5.65 -78.57 -3.90
C ILE A 146 -5.15 -79.96 -3.50
N GLN A 147 -5.88 -80.97 -3.95
CA GLN A 147 -5.45 -82.36 -3.82
C GLN A 147 -4.33 -82.64 -4.83
N LEU A 148 -3.23 -83.20 -4.34
CA LEU A 148 -2.07 -83.57 -5.14
C LEU A 148 -2.30 -84.87 -5.90
N GLU A 149 -1.86 -84.91 -7.15
CA GLU A 149 -1.78 -86.13 -7.97
C GLU A 149 -0.56 -86.98 -7.55
N PRO A 150 -0.52 -88.29 -7.88
CA PRO A 150 0.54 -89.19 -7.38
C PRO A 150 1.98 -88.71 -7.64
N GLN A 151 2.27 -88.12 -8.81
CA GLN A 151 3.59 -87.57 -9.12
C GLN A 151 3.90 -86.33 -8.26
N GLN A 152 2.91 -85.46 -8.06
CA GLN A 152 3.04 -84.26 -7.22
C GLN A 152 3.24 -84.62 -5.74
N ILE A 153 2.66 -85.74 -5.28
CA ILE A 153 2.89 -86.29 -3.94
C ILE A 153 4.36 -86.70 -3.78
N ASP A 154 4.94 -87.43 -4.75
CA ASP A 154 6.36 -87.82 -4.71
C ASP A 154 7.28 -86.59 -4.70
N ASP A 155 7.01 -85.61 -5.57
CA ASP A 155 7.80 -84.38 -5.65
C ASP A 155 7.70 -83.54 -4.35
N SER A 156 6.50 -83.41 -3.80
CA SER A 156 6.27 -82.69 -2.55
C SER A 156 6.87 -83.41 -1.35
N PHE A 157 6.87 -84.75 -1.37
CA PHE A 157 7.53 -85.57 -0.35
C PHE A 157 9.06 -85.40 -0.38
N ARG A 158 9.67 -85.39 -1.57
CA ARG A 158 11.12 -85.13 -1.71
C ARG A 158 11.49 -83.73 -1.24
N SER A 159 10.68 -82.73 -1.59
CA SER A 159 10.87 -81.35 -1.13
C SER A 159 10.72 -81.26 0.39
N PHE A 160 9.70 -81.91 0.96
CA PHE A 160 9.56 -82.05 2.41
C PHE A 160 10.81 -82.68 3.04
N CYS A 161 11.29 -83.83 2.54
CA CYS A 161 12.47 -84.48 3.08
C CYS A 161 13.71 -83.59 2.99
N LYS A 162 13.88 -82.85 1.90
CA LYS A 162 15.01 -81.91 1.76
C LYS A 162 14.95 -80.85 2.85
N LEU A 163 13.80 -80.19 2.99
CA LEU A 163 13.60 -79.13 3.98
C LEU A 163 13.71 -79.67 5.41
N PHE A 164 13.11 -80.83 5.67
CA PHE A 164 13.05 -81.47 6.97
C PHE A 164 14.39 -82.03 7.41
N TRP A 165 15.15 -82.68 6.51
CA TRP A 165 16.41 -83.33 6.90
C TRP A 165 17.64 -82.45 6.78
N GLU A 166 17.66 -81.54 5.81
CA GLU A 166 18.86 -80.75 5.47
C GLU A 166 18.74 -79.26 5.78
N ASN A 167 17.54 -78.66 5.74
CA ASN A 167 17.36 -77.22 5.95
C ASN A 167 16.87 -76.84 7.36
N SER A 168 16.32 -77.78 8.13
CA SER A 168 15.92 -77.53 9.52
C SER A 168 17.13 -77.44 10.44
N ASN A 169 17.03 -76.64 11.50
CA ASN A 169 18.15 -76.38 12.41
C ASN A 169 18.02 -77.10 13.76
N GLU A 170 16.80 -77.39 14.18
CA GLU A 170 16.50 -77.93 15.50
C GLU A 170 15.57 -79.15 15.37
N GLU A 171 15.73 -80.13 16.27
CA GLU A 171 14.92 -81.34 16.34
C GLU A 171 14.40 -81.59 17.76
N TYR A 172 13.16 -82.08 17.87
CA TYR A 172 12.52 -82.54 19.10
C TYR A 172 12.03 -83.98 18.92
N LEU A 173 12.86 -84.94 19.38
CA LEU A 173 12.49 -86.35 19.44
C LEU A 173 11.97 -86.74 20.83
N GLN A 174 12.58 -86.21 21.88
CA GLN A 174 12.17 -86.44 23.27
C GLN A 174 11.32 -85.27 23.79
N GLN A 175 10.45 -85.53 24.76
CA GLN A 175 9.51 -84.55 25.30
C GLN A 175 10.25 -83.27 25.75
N ASN A 176 9.98 -82.17 25.03
CA ASN A 176 10.52 -80.83 25.26
C ASN A 176 12.05 -80.73 25.31
N GLN A 177 12.77 -81.69 24.73
CA GLN A 177 14.23 -81.64 24.64
C GLN A 177 14.65 -81.27 23.22
N GLN A 178 15.25 -80.08 23.11
CA GLN A 178 15.82 -79.59 21.86
C GLN A 178 17.18 -80.24 21.60
N GLN A 179 17.40 -80.69 20.36
CA GLN A 179 18.67 -81.20 19.87
C GLN A 179 19.01 -80.58 18.50
N ALA A 180 20.28 -80.68 18.09
CA ALA A 180 20.68 -80.27 16.74
C ALA A 180 20.12 -81.26 15.70
N SER A 181 19.72 -80.76 14.53
CA SER A 181 19.19 -81.61 13.46
C SER A 181 20.24 -82.60 12.96
N VAL A 182 19.82 -83.86 12.77
CA VAL A 182 20.66 -84.93 12.23
C VAL A 182 20.43 -85.04 10.71
N GLN A 183 21.47 -85.38 9.95
CA GLN A 183 21.34 -85.62 8.51
C GLN A 183 20.44 -86.82 8.20
N HIS A 184 19.89 -86.84 6.99
CA HIS A 184 19.02 -87.92 6.52
C HIS A 184 19.72 -89.30 6.63
N PRO A 185 19.06 -90.35 7.14
CA PRO A 185 19.66 -91.67 7.34
C PRO A 185 20.26 -92.30 6.07
N ASP A 186 19.61 -92.08 4.93
CA ASP A 186 20.02 -92.64 3.63
C ASP A 186 20.91 -91.69 2.79
N GLY A 187 21.45 -90.61 3.38
CA GLY A 187 22.32 -89.65 2.68
C GLY A 187 21.57 -88.49 2.00
N VAL A 188 22.20 -87.85 1.01
CA VAL A 188 21.69 -86.60 0.40
C VAL A 188 20.33 -86.82 -0.29
N VAL A 189 19.36 -85.96 0.03
CA VAL A 189 18.03 -86.00 -0.58
C VAL A 189 18.10 -85.36 -1.98
N VAL A 190 17.77 -86.16 -3.00
CA VAL A 190 17.66 -85.72 -4.40
C VAL A 190 16.22 -85.30 -4.69
N THR A 191 16.06 -84.07 -5.16
CA THR A 191 14.77 -83.47 -5.56
C THR A 191 14.63 -83.45 -7.08
N ASN A 192 13.44 -83.80 -7.61
CA ASN A 192 13.16 -83.73 -9.05
C ASN A 192 12.95 -82.28 -9.51
N HIS A 193 12.38 -81.47 -8.62
CA HIS A 193 12.09 -80.07 -8.83
C HIS A 193 12.44 -79.27 -7.58
N SER A 194 12.83 -78.01 -7.77
CA SER A 194 13.31 -77.14 -6.69
C SER A 194 12.33 -76.01 -6.32
N HIS A 195 11.16 -75.94 -6.95
CA HIS A 195 10.24 -74.80 -6.82
C HIS A 195 9.66 -74.59 -5.40
N GLN A 196 9.63 -75.64 -4.56
CA GLN A 196 9.19 -75.54 -3.16
C GLN A 196 10.33 -75.23 -2.17
N LEU A 197 11.59 -75.23 -2.62
CA LEU A 197 12.76 -75.00 -1.77
C LEU A 197 13.03 -73.50 -1.60
N CYS A 198 13.69 -73.13 -0.49
CA CYS A 198 14.03 -71.74 -0.19
C CYS A 198 14.85 -71.09 -1.31
N GLY A 199 14.47 -69.88 -1.73
CA GLY A 199 15.23 -69.08 -2.70
C GLY A 199 14.98 -69.42 -4.18
N ASN A 200 14.32 -70.54 -4.49
CA ASN A 200 14.27 -71.06 -5.86
C ASN A 200 13.01 -70.67 -6.64
N LEU A 201 11.96 -70.15 -5.97
CA LEU A 201 10.67 -69.88 -6.61
C LEU A 201 10.80 -68.87 -7.77
N ASN A 202 11.56 -67.78 -7.57
CA ASN A 202 11.70 -66.73 -8.57
C ASN A 202 12.31 -67.26 -9.87
N ASP A 203 13.39 -68.04 -9.75
CA ASP A 203 14.06 -68.67 -10.90
C ASP A 203 13.13 -69.65 -11.61
N CYS A 204 12.31 -70.41 -10.86
CA CYS A 204 11.34 -71.34 -11.43
C CYS A 204 10.18 -70.65 -12.18
N LEU A 205 9.85 -69.40 -11.82
CA LEU A 205 8.75 -68.65 -12.42
C LEU A 205 9.19 -67.78 -13.61
N GLY A 206 10.48 -67.59 -13.85
CA GLY A 206 11.00 -66.67 -14.88
C GLY A 206 10.32 -66.81 -16.25
N ASP A 207 10.31 -68.02 -16.82
CA ASP A 207 9.67 -68.28 -18.13
C ASP A 207 8.15 -68.11 -18.07
N THR A 208 7.54 -68.45 -16.93
CA THR A 208 6.08 -68.32 -16.72
C THR A 208 5.66 -66.85 -16.75
N LEU A 209 6.40 -65.99 -16.02
CA LEU A 209 6.13 -64.55 -15.94
C LEU A 209 6.36 -63.84 -17.29
N ASN A 210 7.36 -64.27 -18.07
CA ASN A 210 7.62 -63.72 -19.40
C ASN A 210 6.51 -64.04 -20.42
N GLN A 211 5.78 -65.14 -20.25
CA GLN A 211 4.71 -65.57 -21.16
C GLN A 211 3.31 -65.56 -20.51
N LEU A 212 3.13 -64.69 -19.51
CA LEU A 212 1.89 -64.61 -18.74
C LEU A 212 0.68 -64.29 -19.64
N GLN A 213 -0.40 -65.04 -19.43
CA GLN A 213 -1.69 -64.82 -20.11
C GLN A 213 -2.74 -64.27 -19.15
N ALA A 214 -2.71 -64.73 -17.91
CA ALA A 214 -3.64 -64.35 -16.87
C ALA A 214 -3.01 -64.51 -15.49
N ALA A 215 -3.37 -63.65 -14.56
CA ALA A 215 -3.02 -63.80 -13.15
C ALA A 215 -4.13 -63.31 -12.23
N THR A 216 -4.07 -63.78 -10.99
CA THR A 216 -4.78 -63.19 -9.86
C THR A 216 -3.76 -62.50 -8.95
N HIS A 217 -4.20 -61.41 -8.29
CA HIS A 217 -3.33 -60.55 -7.47
C HIS A 217 -2.18 -59.91 -8.27
N SER A 218 -1.33 -59.12 -7.61
CA SER A 218 -0.17 -58.45 -8.23
C SER A 218 0.60 -59.43 -9.10
N GLY A 219 0.78 -59.16 -10.41
CA GLY A 219 1.37 -60.09 -11.38
C GLY A 219 2.84 -60.43 -11.17
N PHE A 220 3.35 -60.40 -9.94
CA PHE A 220 4.73 -60.67 -9.52
C PHE A 220 5.76 -59.90 -10.36
N ASN A 221 5.45 -58.64 -10.66
CA ASN A 221 6.24 -57.78 -11.54
C ASN A 221 6.44 -58.33 -12.97
N ALA A 222 5.49 -59.11 -13.48
CA ALA A 222 5.49 -59.55 -14.88
C ALA A 222 5.56 -58.34 -15.82
N SER A 223 6.43 -58.43 -16.84
CA SER A 223 6.61 -57.37 -17.82
C SER A 223 5.50 -57.37 -18.87
N GLY A 224 4.96 -56.19 -19.17
CA GLY A 224 3.97 -55.97 -20.23
C GLY A 224 2.51 -55.99 -19.76
N ASP A 225 1.60 -55.52 -20.61
CA ASP A 225 0.20 -55.21 -20.25
C ASP A 225 -0.84 -56.03 -21.02
N GLY A 226 -0.41 -57.03 -21.80
CA GLY A 226 -1.28 -57.81 -22.69
C GLY A 226 -2.06 -58.94 -22.02
N TRP A 227 -1.92 -59.14 -20.71
CA TRP A 227 -2.46 -60.28 -19.97
C TRP A 227 -3.64 -59.86 -19.08
N ARG A 228 -4.52 -60.81 -18.73
CA ARG A 228 -5.70 -60.55 -17.89
C ARG A 228 -5.34 -60.55 -16.40
N LEU A 229 -5.88 -59.61 -15.65
CA LEU A 229 -5.59 -59.47 -14.23
C LEU A 229 -6.89 -59.41 -13.42
N LEU A 230 -7.03 -60.30 -12.45
CA LEU A 230 -8.14 -60.28 -11.50
C LEU A 230 -7.62 -59.86 -10.12
N LEU A 231 -8.10 -58.72 -9.61
CA LEU A 231 -7.68 -58.16 -8.32
C LEU A 231 -8.81 -58.18 -7.30
N GLY A 232 -8.46 -58.39 -6.04
CA GLY A 232 -9.39 -58.06 -4.95
C GLY A 232 -9.62 -56.55 -4.89
N THR A 233 -10.85 -56.13 -4.59
CA THR A 233 -11.22 -54.71 -4.42
C THR A 233 -10.45 -53.97 -3.30
N HIS A 234 -9.76 -54.71 -2.44
CA HIS A 234 -8.88 -54.19 -1.38
C HIS A 234 -7.39 -54.13 -1.77
N SER A 235 -7.03 -54.47 -3.01
CA SER A 235 -5.65 -54.38 -3.49
C SER A 235 -5.21 -52.91 -3.57
N SER A 236 -3.98 -52.64 -3.10
CA SER A 236 -3.33 -51.33 -3.23
C SER A 236 -3.01 -50.96 -4.68
N ASP A 237 -2.91 -51.96 -5.55
CA ASP A 237 -2.29 -51.81 -6.86
C ASP A 237 -3.32 -51.50 -7.95
N ILE A 238 -4.61 -51.41 -7.59
CA ILE A 238 -5.71 -51.20 -8.54
C ILE A 238 -5.47 -49.95 -9.38
N ALA A 239 -5.06 -48.84 -8.77
CA ALA A 239 -4.87 -47.57 -9.48
C ALA A 239 -3.71 -47.63 -10.48
N GLU A 240 -2.63 -48.36 -10.15
CA GLU A 240 -1.45 -48.52 -11.01
C GLU A 240 -1.68 -49.53 -12.13
N GLN A 241 -2.53 -50.52 -11.88
CA GLN A 241 -2.81 -51.63 -12.80
C GLN A 241 -4.10 -51.45 -13.61
N ALA A 242 -4.82 -50.33 -13.46
CA ALA A 242 -6.12 -50.13 -14.10
C ALA A 242 -6.00 -49.97 -15.63
N ARG A 243 -6.28 -51.05 -16.36
CA ARG A 243 -6.24 -51.11 -17.83
C ARG A 243 -7.24 -52.12 -18.37
N THR A 244 -7.41 -52.13 -19.70
CA THR A 244 -8.16 -53.17 -20.39
C THR A 244 -7.59 -54.55 -20.04
N GLY A 245 -8.47 -55.47 -19.69
CA GLY A 245 -8.09 -56.80 -19.20
C GLY A 245 -7.91 -56.88 -17.68
N VAL A 246 -8.24 -55.82 -16.93
CA VAL A 246 -8.31 -55.87 -15.45
C VAL A 246 -9.76 -55.90 -14.97
N ALA A 247 -10.04 -56.77 -14.01
CA ALA A 247 -11.34 -56.86 -13.34
C ALA A 247 -11.14 -56.93 -11.82
N LEU A 248 -12.15 -56.49 -11.06
CA LEU A 248 -12.10 -56.53 -9.59
C LEU A 248 -13.19 -57.42 -9.02
N THR A 249 -12.85 -58.08 -7.91
CA THR A 249 -13.72 -59.00 -7.18
C THR A 249 -13.83 -58.59 -5.71
N GLU A 250 -15.01 -58.79 -5.13
CA GLU A 250 -15.26 -58.62 -3.69
C GLU A 250 -15.00 -59.93 -2.94
N ASN A 251 -15.13 -61.07 -3.62
CA ASN A 251 -14.78 -62.40 -3.13
C ASN A 251 -13.27 -62.62 -3.02
N ARG A 252 -12.90 -63.52 -2.10
CA ARG A 252 -11.52 -64.03 -1.99
C ARG A 252 -11.16 -64.82 -3.25
N ILE A 253 -9.94 -64.66 -3.72
CA ILE A 253 -9.40 -65.37 -4.88
C ILE A 253 -8.07 -66.06 -4.54
N PRO A 254 -7.79 -67.24 -5.12
CA PRO A 254 -6.50 -67.92 -4.97
C PRO A 254 -5.40 -67.16 -5.72
N SER A 255 -4.12 -67.38 -5.39
CA SER A 255 -2.98 -66.86 -6.16
C SER A 255 -2.65 -67.80 -7.33
N LEU A 256 -2.86 -67.32 -8.55
CA LEU A 256 -2.78 -68.09 -9.79
C LEU A 256 -1.93 -67.36 -10.82
N LEU A 257 -1.10 -68.12 -11.52
CA LEU A 257 -0.42 -67.68 -12.74
C LEU A 257 -0.79 -68.63 -13.88
N ILE A 258 -1.30 -68.08 -14.97
CA ILE A 258 -1.66 -68.82 -16.18
C ILE A 258 -0.75 -68.34 -17.29
N SER A 259 0.05 -69.24 -17.83
CA SER A 259 1.06 -68.97 -18.85
C SER A 259 1.09 -70.09 -19.89
N ARG A 260 1.73 -69.83 -21.03
CA ARG A 260 1.95 -70.85 -22.06
C ARG A 260 2.92 -71.95 -21.61
N GLU A 261 3.85 -71.62 -20.70
CA GLU A 261 4.90 -72.53 -20.20
C GLU A 261 4.47 -73.34 -18.95
N GLY A 262 3.26 -73.11 -18.48
CA GLY A 262 2.64 -73.83 -17.37
C GLY A 262 1.82 -72.93 -16.46
N ASN A 263 0.82 -73.52 -15.83
CA ASN A 263 -0.02 -72.83 -14.86
C ASN A 263 0.46 -73.15 -13.44
N TRP A 264 0.44 -72.15 -12.58
CA TRP A 264 0.91 -72.26 -11.21
C TRP A 264 -0.18 -71.84 -10.23
N LEU A 265 -0.22 -72.55 -9.12
CA LEU A 265 -0.94 -72.17 -7.93
C LEU A 265 0.09 -71.83 -6.85
N LEU A 266 -0.01 -70.63 -6.30
CA LEU A 266 0.94 -70.06 -5.35
C LEU A 266 0.27 -69.82 -3.99
N PRO A 267 1.05 -69.74 -2.90
CA PRO A 267 0.55 -69.27 -1.62
C PRO A 267 -0.11 -67.87 -1.73
N ASP A 268 -1.07 -67.59 -0.85
CA ASP A 268 -1.77 -66.30 -0.76
C ASP A 268 -0.77 -65.14 -0.54
N GLN A 269 0.33 -65.42 0.16
CA GLN A 269 1.49 -64.56 0.30
C GLN A 269 2.74 -65.36 -0.02
N SER A 270 3.49 -64.99 -1.06
CA SER A 270 4.73 -65.65 -1.43
C SER A 270 5.93 -64.83 -0.94
N ASP A 271 6.96 -65.51 -0.43
CA ASP A 271 8.23 -64.91 -0.02
C ASP A 271 9.35 -65.62 -0.75
N PHE A 272 9.99 -64.93 -1.70
CA PHE A 272 11.03 -65.51 -2.54
C PHE A 272 12.28 -65.96 -1.77
N SER A 273 12.46 -65.54 -0.52
CA SER A 273 13.56 -66.00 0.35
C SER A 273 13.21 -67.27 1.15
N ALA A 274 11.93 -67.55 1.33
CA ALA A 274 11.41 -68.68 2.12
C ALA A 274 11.06 -69.90 1.25
N ALA A 275 10.72 -71.02 1.89
CA ALA A 275 10.10 -72.15 1.20
C ALA A 275 8.64 -71.81 0.86
N ASN A 276 8.22 -72.00 -0.38
CA ASN A 276 6.85 -71.71 -0.80
C ASN A 276 6.17 -73.01 -1.23
N TRP A 277 5.12 -73.40 -0.50
CA TRP A 277 4.28 -74.54 -0.84
C TRP A 277 3.39 -74.21 -2.04
N CYS A 278 4.02 -74.14 -3.21
CA CYS A 278 3.43 -73.86 -4.51
C CYS A 278 3.32 -75.14 -5.36
N LEU A 279 2.56 -75.06 -6.45
CA LEU A 279 2.31 -76.18 -7.35
C LEU A 279 2.32 -75.75 -8.80
N LYS A 280 3.19 -76.38 -9.60
CA LYS A 280 3.01 -76.41 -11.06
C LYS A 280 1.90 -77.40 -11.38
N LEU A 281 0.81 -76.90 -11.97
CA LEU A 281 -0.40 -77.68 -12.20
C LEU A 281 -0.18 -78.72 -13.30
N SER A 282 -0.76 -79.92 -13.11
CA SER A 282 -0.83 -80.94 -14.17
C SER A 282 -1.64 -80.44 -15.36
N ALA A 283 -1.60 -81.12 -16.51
CA ALA A 283 -2.43 -80.75 -17.66
C ALA A 283 -3.94 -80.76 -17.32
N GLN A 284 -4.39 -81.72 -16.51
CA GLN A 284 -5.79 -81.84 -16.10
C GLN A 284 -6.19 -80.73 -15.13
N GLN A 285 -5.37 -80.47 -14.10
CA GLN A 285 -5.60 -79.36 -13.16
C GLN A 285 -5.56 -78.01 -13.88
N SER A 286 -4.58 -77.81 -14.77
CA SER A 286 -4.40 -76.59 -15.57
C SER A 286 -5.65 -76.26 -16.39
N HIS A 287 -6.25 -77.25 -17.06
CA HIS A 287 -7.46 -77.04 -17.85
C HIS A 287 -8.65 -76.58 -16.99
N LYS A 288 -8.89 -77.25 -15.86
CA LYS A 288 -9.99 -76.91 -14.94
C LYS A 288 -9.81 -75.52 -14.34
N ILE A 289 -8.59 -75.18 -13.91
CA ILE A 289 -8.28 -73.89 -13.31
C ILE A 289 -8.37 -72.77 -14.32
N LYS A 290 -7.90 -72.98 -15.55
CA LYS A 290 -8.02 -71.99 -16.62
C LYS A 290 -9.48 -71.66 -16.93
N GLN A 291 -10.35 -72.68 -17.05
CA GLN A 291 -11.79 -72.48 -17.22
C GLN A 291 -12.41 -71.72 -16.04
N ALA A 292 -12.04 -72.09 -14.81
CA ALA A 292 -12.52 -71.40 -13.61
C ALA A 292 -12.08 -69.94 -13.57
N TYR A 293 -10.84 -69.64 -13.97
CA TYR A 293 -10.34 -68.27 -14.07
C TYR A 293 -11.09 -67.47 -15.12
N GLU A 294 -11.26 -68.02 -16.33
CA GLU A 294 -11.97 -67.34 -17.42
C GLU A 294 -13.41 -67.00 -16.98
N GLN A 295 -14.12 -67.96 -16.38
CA GLN A 295 -15.46 -67.71 -15.84
C GLN A 295 -15.43 -66.65 -14.72
N ALA A 296 -14.54 -66.78 -13.74
CA ALA A 296 -14.42 -65.85 -12.63
C ALA A 296 -14.06 -64.42 -13.09
N PHE A 297 -13.27 -64.28 -14.15
CA PHE A 297 -12.91 -63.00 -14.74
C PHE A 297 -14.12 -62.31 -15.39
N GLU A 298 -14.91 -63.05 -16.19
CA GLU A 298 -16.11 -62.49 -16.83
C GLU A 298 -17.21 -62.18 -15.78
N GLU A 299 -17.32 -63.01 -14.74
CA GLU A 299 -18.30 -62.85 -13.66
C GLU A 299 -17.87 -61.86 -12.57
N ALA A 300 -16.65 -61.31 -12.61
CA ALA A 300 -16.12 -60.43 -11.57
C ALA A 300 -17.04 -59.23 -11.27
N ALA A 301 -17.11 -58.84 -9.99
CA ALA A 301 -17.99 -57.77 -9.52
C ALA A 301 -17.80 -56.44 -10.22
N TRP A 302 -16.62 -56.16 -10.78
CA TRP A 302 -16.29 -54.88 -11.37
C TRP A 302 -15.49 -55.07 -12.66
N GLN A 303 -16.02 -54.57 -13.78
CA GLN A 303 -15.39 -54.65 -15.10
C GLN A 303 -14.81 -53.31 -15.51
N TYR A 304 -13.55 -53.31 -15.96
CA TYR A 304 -12.86 -52.10 -16.41
C TYR A 304 -13.42 -51.58 -17.72
N GLN A 305 -13.53 -50.26 -17.81
CA GLN A 305 -13.92 -49.52 -19.00
C GLN A 305 -12.98 -48.32 -19.17
N ALA A 306 -12.30 -48.24 -20.31
CA ALA A 306 -11.30 -47.19 -20.58
C ALA A 306 -11.95 -45.82 -20.82
N GLN A 307 -13.06 -45.82 -21.56
CA GLN A 307 -13.80 -44.63 -21.93
C GLN A 307 -15.25 -45.04 -22.17
N THR A 308 -16.17 -44.42 -21.44
CA THR A 308 -17.60 -44.77 -21.48
C THR A 308 -18.40 -43.49 -21.45
N ALA A 309 -19.37 -43.36 -22.35
CA ALA A 309 -20.28 -42.23 -22.33
C ALA A 309 -21.27 -42.40 -21.18
N ILE A 310 -21.64 -41.31 -20.50
CA ILE A 310 -22.60 -41.37 -19.37
C ILE A 310 -23.91 -42.05 -19.78
N GLY A 311 -24.36 -41.84 -21.03
CA GLY A 311 -25.58 -42.45 -21.57
C GLY A 311 -25.51 -43.98 -21.75
N GLU A 312 -24.31 -44.56 -21.83
CA GLU A 312 -24.12 -46.03 -21.93
C GLU A 312 -24.31 -46.72 -20.58
N CYS A 313 -24.22 -45.97 -19.48
CA CYS A 313 -24.45 -46.49 -18.14
C CYS A 313 -25.93 -46.41 -17.76
N ALA A 314 -26.44 -47.51 -17.18
CA ALA A 314 -27.82 -47.57 -16.70
C ALA A 314 -28.08 -46.64 -15.50
N ASP A 315 -29.35 -46.32 -15.26
CA ASP A 315 -29.76 -45.66 -14.02
C ASP A 315 -29.40 -46.52 -12.80
N LEU A 316 -28.93 -45.88 -11.74
CA LEU A 316 -28.43 -46.49 -10.52
C LEU A 316 -27.19 -47.39 -10.71
N GLN A 317 -26.53 -47.36 -11.87
CA GLN A 317 -25.29 -48.10 -12.10
C GLN A 317 -24.18 -47.58 -11.16
N PRO A 318 -23.60 -48.45 -10.31
CA PRO A 318 -22.44 -48.10 -9.50
C PRO A 318 -21.15 -48.16 -10.31
N LEU A 319 -20.30 -47.17 -10.10
CA LEU A 319 -19.04 -46.95 -10.77
C LEU A 319 -17.92 -46.66 -9.75
N ARG A 320 -16.72 -47.12 -10.03
CA ARG A 320 -15.49 -46.75 -9.31
C ARG A 320 -14.48 -46.21 -10.29
N PHE A 321 -14.02 -44.98 -10.13
CA PHE A 321 -13.02 -44.44 -11.04
C PHE A 321 -11.66 -45.13 -10.81
N ALA A 322 -10.91 -45.37 -11.88
CA ALA A 322 -9.63 -46.08 -11.82
C ALA A 322 -8.60 -45.38 -10.91
N ASP A 323 -8.61 -44.05 -10.90
CA ASP A 323 -7.75 -43.22 -10.04
C ASP A 323 -8.24 -43.13 -8.58
N GLN A 324 -9.50 -43.54 -8.31
CA GLN A 324 -10.12 -43.52 -6.98
C GLN A 324 -10.92 -44.81 -6.74
N PRO A 325 -10.27 -45.99 -6.74
CA PRO A 325 -10.97 -47.28 -6.75
C PRO A 325 -11.74 -47.58 -5.45
N GLY A 326 -11.45 -46.86 -4.37
CA GLY A 326 -12.16 -46.98 -3.09
C GLY A 326 -13.48 -46.21 -3.00
N LEU A 327 -13.78 -45.31 -3.95
CA LEU A 327 -15.00 -44.49 -3.94
C LEU A 327 -16.01 -44.97 -4.97
N GLU A 328 -17.21 -45.27 -4.49
CA GLU A 328 -18.34 -45.67 -5.33
C GLU A 328 -19.22 -44.45 -5.67
N TYR A 329 -19.48 -44.27 -6.96
CA TYR A 329 -20.37 -43.25 -7.49
C TYR A 329 -21.56 -43.91 -8.18
N VAL A 330 -22.71 -43.27 -8.11
CA VAL A 330 -23.95 -43.80 -8.71
C VAL A 330 -24.47 -42.82 -9.75
N ILE A 331 -24.66 -43.32 -10.97
CA ILE A 331 -25.33 -42.56 -12.04
C ILE A 331 -26.84 -42.50 -11.75
N LYS A 332 -27.40 -41.32 -11.93
CA LYS A 332 -28.85 -41.09 -11.85
C LYS A 332 -29.41 -40.77 -13.23
N GLN A 333 -30.62 -41.21 -13.54
CA GLN A 333 -31.31 -40.79 -14.75
C GLN A 333 -31.50 -39.25 -14.77
N LYS A 334 -31.81 -38.67 -13.61
CA LYS A 334 -32.08 -37.25 -13.48
C LYS A 334 -31.68 -36.71 -12.11
N ARG A 335 -31.05 -35.54 -12.07
CA ARG A 335 -30.78 -34.78 -10.83
C ARG A 335 -31.38 -33.38 -10.91
N LYS A 336 -31.60 -32.78 -9.75
CA LYS A 336 -31.94 -31.36 -9.58
C LYS A 336 -30.87 -30.70 -8.72
N ILE A 337 -30.30 -29.61 -9.19
CA ILE A 337 -29.24 -28.89 -8.49
C ILE A 337 -29.62 -27.41 -8.42
N LYS A 338 -29.60 -26.86 -7.21
CA LYS A 338 -29.70 -25.41 -7.01
C LYS A 338 -28.29 -24.83 -7.11
N LEU A 339 -28.06 -23.98 -8.10
CA LEU A 339 -26.80 -23.26 -8.25
C LEU A 339 -26.74 -22.09 -7.27
N GLU A 340 -25.51 -21.64 -7.00
CA GLU A 340 -25.31 -20.36 -6.32
C GLU A 340 -25.80 -19.21 -7.20
N ASP A 341 -26.19 -18.12 -6.56
CA ASP A 341 -26.73 -16.94 -7.23
C ASP A 341 -25.68 -16.33 -8.17
N ILE A 342 -26.05 -16.15 -9.44
CA ILE A 342 -25.17 -15.61 -10.46
C ILE A 342 -25.38 -14.10 -10.55
N ARG A 343 -24.30 -13.33 -10.51
CA ARG A 343 -24.32 -11.89 -10.75
C ARG A 343 -23.91 -11.60 -12.19
N ALA A 344 -24.81 -11.02 -12.97
CA ALA A 344 -24.51 -10.57 -14.31
C ALA A 344 -23.41 -9.50 -14.29
N ARG A 345 -22.52 -9.54 -15.30
CA ARG A 345 -21.37 -8.61 -15.40
C ARG A 345 -21.83 -7.18 -15.70
N ASP A 346 -22.85 -7.05 -16.52
CA ASP A 346 -23.47 -5.80 -16.93
C ASP A 346 -24.98 -5.99 -17.12
N ILE A 347 -25.68 -4.88 -17.35
CA ILE A 347 -27.13 -4.88 -17.46
C ILE A 347 -27.62 -5.55 -18.75
N ASP A 348 -26.82 -5.55 -19.82
CA ASP A 348 -27.23 -6.14 -21.09
C ASP A 348 -27.15 -7.67 -21.03
N SER A 349 -26.12 -8.21 -20.39
CA SER A 349 -25.99 -9.62 -20.03
C SER A 349 -27.15 -10.08 -19.15
N PHE A 350 -27.55 -9.27 -18.16
CA PHE A 350 -28.73 -9.55 -17.33
C PHE A 350 -30.06 -9.59 -18.12
N LEU A 351 -30.19 -8.86 -19.23
CA LEU A 351 -31.45 -8.77 -19.97
C LEU A 351 -31.53 -9.78 -21.12
N ASN A 352 -30.40 -10.10 -21.75
CA ASN A 352 -30.36 -10.84 -23.01
C ASN A 352 -29.81 -12.26 -22.86
N ASP A 353 -28.87 -12.48 -21.94
CA ASP A 353 -28.26 -13.81 -21.77
C ASP A 353 -29.22 -14.73 -21.01
N ASN A 354 -29.23 -16.00 -21.41
CA ASN A 354 -29.97 -17.05 -20.70
C ASN A 354 -29.16 -17.61 -19.53
N ALA A 355 -29.85 -18.20 -18.54
CA ALA A 355 -29.19 -18.77 -17.36
C ALA A 355 -28.14 -19.85 -17.70
N GLU A 356 -28.33 -20.63 -18.77
CA GLU A 356 -27.39 -21.68 -19.19
C GLU A 356 -26.02 -21.10 -19.61
N GLN A 357 -26.02 -20.05 -20.43
CA GLN A 357 -24.79 -19.35 -20.85
C GLN A 357 -24.08 -18.69 -19.68
N LEU A 358 -24.85 -18.10 -18.75
CA LEU A 358 -24.30 -17.46 -17.55
C LEU A 358 -23.69 -18.48 -16.56
N ALA A 359 -24.24 -19.70 -16.53
CA ALA A 359 -23.81 -20.78 -15.65
C ALA A 359 -22.75 -21.72 -16.25
N SER A 360 -22.35 -21.54 -17.51
CA SER A 360 -21.48 -22.48 -18.23
C SER A 360 -20.15 -22.77 -17.52
N GLY A 361 -19.63 -21.81 -16.75
CA GLY A 361 -18.40 -21.97 -15.96
C GLY A 361 -18.53 -22.87 -14.73
N VAL A 362 -19.75 -23.18 -14.28
CA VAL A 362 -20.01 -23.97 -13.05
C VAL A 362 -20.82 -25.24 -13.31
N THR A 363 -21.34 -25.42 -14.53
CA THR A 363 -22.11 -26.60 -14.96
C THR A 363 -21.27 -27.57 -15.79
N ALA A 364 -19.94 -27.55 -15.69
CA ALA A 364 -19.14 -28.63 -16.25
C ALA A 364 -19.44 -29.95 -15.51
N TRP A 365 -19.34 -31.09 -16.19
CA TRP A 365 -19.54 -32.39 -15.54
C TRP A 365 -18.59 -32.55 -14.34
N GLN A 366 -19.13 -33.12 -13.26
CA GLN A 366 -18.38 -33.44 -12.04
C GLN A 366 -18.73 -34.84 -11.55
N ARG A 367 -17.74 -35.57 -11.00
CA ARG A 367 -17.92 -36.93 -10.44
C ARG A 367 -19.03 -37.02 -9.40
N SER A 368 -19.16 -36.00 -8.54
CA SER A 368 -20.20 -35.93 -7.51
C SER A 368 -21.62 -35.74 -8.09
N GLN A 369 -21.74 -35.27 -9.32
CA GLN A 369 -22.99 -34.88 -9.97
C GLN A 369 -23.40 -35.82 -11.13
N LEU A 370 -22.88 -37.05 -11.16
CA LEU A 370 -23.18 -38.03 -12.21
C LEU A 370 -24.68 -38.25 -12.43
N ALA A 371 -25.15 -37.82 -13.61
CA ALA A 371 -26.50 -38.06 -14.11
C ALA A 371 -26.58 -37.91 -15.63
N HIS A 372 -27.59 -38.51 -16.26
CA HIS A 372 -27.88 -38.28 -17.68
C HIS A 372 -28.38 -36.85 -17.90
N PHE A 373 -29.32 -36.40 -17.08
CA PHE A 373 -29.89 -35.06 -17.14
C PHE A 373 -29.79 -34.34 -15.79
N ILE A 374 -29.42 -33.07 -15.81
CA ILE A 374 -29.47 -32.23 -14.60
C ILE A 374 -30.35 -31.02 -14.87
N ASP A 375 -31.41 -30.87 -14.09
CA ASP A 375 -32.20 -29.63 -14.02
C ASP A 375 -31.50 -28.69 -13.03
N TYR A 376 -31.08 -27.52 -13.49
CA TYR A 376 -30.50 -26.46 -12.67
C TYR A 376 -31.57 -25.42 -12.32
N ASP A 377 -31.57 -24.98 -11.06
CA ASP A 377 -32.33 -23.83 -10.58
C ASP A 377 -31.33 -22.74 -10.14
N VAL A 378 -31.45 -21.54 -10.68
CA VAL A 378 -30.53 -20.44 -10.41
C VAL A 378 -31.26 -19.11 -10.30
N VAL A 379 -30.77 -18.26 -9.39
CA VAL A 379 -31.18 -16.86 -9.32
C VAL A 379 -30.12 -16.00 -9.98
N VAL A 380 -30.51 -15.29 -11.04
CA VAL A 380 -29.65 -14.34 -11.74
C VAL A 380 -29.95 -12.94 -11.22
N HIS A 381 -28.94 -12.29 -10.67
CA HIS A 381 -28.99 -10.92 -10.18
C HIS A 381 -28.45 -9.93 -11.22
N PRO A 382 -29.03 -8.72 -11.35
CA PRO A 382 -28.44 -7.64 -12.12
C PRO A 382 -27.14 -7.14 -11.45
N PRO A 383 -26.29 -6.39 -12.17
CA PRO A 383 -25.13 -5.75 -11.55
C PRO A 383 -25.58 -4.71 -10.52
N TYR A 384 -25.14 -4.84 -9.27
CA TYR A 384 -25.49 -3.90 -8.20
C TYR A 384 -24.45 -2.79 -8.00
N CYS A 385 -24.92 -1.63 -7.58
CA CYS A 385 -24.04 -0.56 -7.13
C CYS A 385 -23.29 -0.99 -5.85
N PRO A 386 -21.97 -0.74 -5.74
CA PRO A 386 -21.24 -0.96 -4.49
C PRO A 386 -21.87 -0.16 -3.34
N GLU A 387 -22.02 -0.78 -2.16
CA GLU A 387 -22.62 -0.15 -0.98
C GLU A 387 -21.82 1.07 -0.47
N THR A 388 -20.50 1.08 -0.72
CA THR A 388 -19.58 2.17 -0.38
C THR A 388 -19.57 3.31 -1.41
N ALA A 389 -20.33 3.20 -2.51
CA ALA A 389 -20.36 4.24 -3.54
C ALA A 389 -21.09 5.50 -3.06
N LYS A 390 -20.39 6.63 -3.12
CA LYS A 390 -20.91 7.95 -2.71
C LYS A 390 -21.54 8.69 -3.89
N PRO A 391 -22.40 9.70 -3.65
CA PRO A 391 -22.81 10.62 -4.71
C PRO A 391 -21.61 11.19 -5.45
N ASP A 392 -21.69 11.28 -6.78
CA ASP A 392 -20.60 11.81 -7.62
C ASP A 392 -20.33 13.29 -7.32
N ALA A 393 -19.07 13.71 -7.46
CA ALA A 393 -18.64 15.10 -7.25
C ALA A 393 -19.40 16.09 -8.13
N LEU A 394 -19.88 15.65 -9.30
CA LEU A 394 -20.67 16.47 -10.23
C LEU A 394 -21.88 17.14 -9.56
N TYR A 395 -22.55 16.45 -8.61
CA TYR A 395 -23.65 17.07 -7.86
C TYR A 395 -23.20 18.25 -7.00
N GLN A 396 -22.02 18.14 -6.39
CA GLN A 396 -21.45 19.23 -5.60
C GLN A 396 -20.96 20.37 -6.50
N ASP A 397 -20.41 20.08 -7.67
CA ASP A 397 -19.95 21.10 -8.61
C ASP A 397 -21.12 21.94 -9.16
N TRP A 398 -22.26 21.30 -9.48
CA TRP A 398 -23.48 22.00 -9.85
C TRP A 398 -24.06 22.83 -8.69
N LYS A 399 -24.03 22.30 -7.46
CA LYS A 399 -24.44 23.07 -6.26
C LYS A 399 -23.54 24.28 -5.99
N ASN A 400 -22.22 24.14 -6.17
CA ASN A 400 -21.27 25.23 -6.05
C ASN A 400 -21.53 26.32 -7.11
N SER A 401 -21.89 25.91 -8.33
CA SER A 401 -22.24 26.83 -9.42
C SER A 401 -23.51 27.62 -9.09
N GLU A 402 -24.53 26.98 -8.52
CA GLU A 402 -25.74 27.65 -8.04
C GLU A 402 -25.42 28.69 -6.95
N GLN A 403 -24.54 28.34 -6.01
CA GLN A 403 -24.09 29.23 -4.95
C GLN A 403 -23.29 30.43 -5.49
N ASP A 404 -22.37 30.22 -6.42
CA ASP A 404 -21.60 31.32 -7.06
C ASP A 404 -22.53 32.27 -7.83
N TRP A 405 -23.57 31.74 -8.50
CA TRP A 405 -24.58 32.57 -9.17
C TRP A 405 -25.31 33.49 -8.18
N GLN A 406 -25.80 32.93 -7.08
CA GLN A 406 -26.50 33.69 -6.05
C GLN A 406 -25.58 34.72 -5.39
N GLN A 407 -24.34 34.36 -5.06
CA GLN A 407 -23.36 35.27 -4.47
C GLN A 407 -23.06 36.47 -5.39
N ARG A 408 -22.91 36.24 -6.70
CA ARG A 408 -22.69 37.32 -7.67
C ARG A 408 -23.87 38.29 -7.75
N LEU A 409 -25.11 37.79 -7.73
CA LEU A 409 -26.29 38.65 -7.70
C LEU A 409 -26.41 39.43 -6.39
N GLU A 410 -26.01 38.83 -5.26
CA GLU A 410 -25.97 39.51 -3.96
C GLU A 410 -24.91 40.64 -3.94
N LEU A 411 -23.72 40.39 -4.48
CA LEU A 411 -22.69 41.42 -4.65
C LEU A 411 -23.18 42.61 -5.50
N LEU A 412 -23.93 42.36 -6.57
CA LEU A 412 -24.52 43.41 -7.40
C LEU A 412 -25.63 44.18 -6.68
N THR A 413 -26.44 43.48 -5.87
CA THR A 413 -27.45 44.11 -5.02
C THR A 413 -26.79 45.06 -4.01
N ASN A 414 -25.71 44.60 -3.36
CA ASN A 414 -24.95 45.39 -2.39
C ASN A 414 -24.25 46.60 -3.06
N ALA A 415 -23.72 46.42 -4.26
CA ALA A 415 -23.12 47.51 -5.02
C ALA A 415 -24.15 48.60 -5.36
N GLN A 416 -25.36 48.23 -5.79
CA GLN A 416 -26.44 49.20 -6.02
C GLN A 416 -26.85 49.93 -4.74
N SER A 417 -27.03 49.22 -3.63
CA SER A 417 -27.36 49.80 -2.33
C SER A 417 -26.29 50.80 -1.87
N LYS A 418 -25.00 50.50 -2.09
CA LYS A 418 -23.90 51.42 -1.77
C LYS A 418 -23.94 52.70 -2.61
N ILE A 419 -24.22 52.59 -3.92
CA ILE A 419 -24.40 53.76 -4.79
C ILE A 419 -25.61 54.58 -4.31
N ASP A 420 -26.71 53.93 -3.92
CA ASP A 420 -27.90 54.61 -3.41
C ASP A 420 -27.63 55.34 -2.08
N GLN A 421 -26.86 54.74 -1.16
CA GLN A 421 -26.42 55.38 0.07
C GLN A 421 -25.52 56.60 -0.20
N GLN A 422 -24.60 56.49 -1.16
CA GLN A 422 -23.78 57.63 -1.59
C GLN A 422 -24.62 58.77 -2.16
N GLN A 423 -25.69 58.45 -2.91
CA GLN A 423 -26.64 59.44 -3.43
C GLN A 423 -27.54 60.04 -2.33
N ALA A 424 -27.94 59.25 -1.33
CA ALA A 424 -28.74 59.71 -0.20
C ALA A 424 -27.94 60.59 0.78
N GLY A 425 -26.65 60.34 0.95
CA GLY A 425 -25.73 61.10 1.81
C GLY A 425 -25.30 62.46 1.24
N ILE A 426 -25.79 62.84 0.06
CA ILE A 426 -25.52 64.16 -0.53
C ILE A 426 -26.17 65.24 0.34
N ALA A 427 -25.34 66.10 0.95
CA ALA A 427 -25.79 67.22 1.76
C ALA A 427 -26.76 68.11 0.97
N GLU A 428 -27.80 68.66 1.63
CA GLU A 428 -28.79 69.56 1.00
C GLU A 428 -28.16 70.69 0.18
N LYS A 429 -26.94 71.12 0.55
CA LYS A 429 -26.14 72.14 -0.11
C LYS A 429 -25.73 71.79 -1.55
N LEU A 430 -25.41 70.53 -1.84
CA LEU A 430 -25.03 70.09 -3.19
C LEU A 430 -26.24 69.68 -4.04
N ARG A 431 -27.39 69.44 -3.39
CA ARG A 431 -28.62 68.96 -4.04
C ARG A 431 -29.14 69.90 -5.12
N GLY A 432 -28.91 71.22 -4.98
CA GLY A 432 -29.28 72.22 -5.98
C GLY A 432 -28.58 72.04 -7.33
N PHE A 433 -27.29 71.66 -7.31
CA PHE A 433 -26.47 71.48 -8.52
C PHE A 433 -26.80 70.16 -9.25
N ILE A 434 -27.16 69.10 -8.51
CA ILE A 434 -27.22 67.72 -9.04
C ILE A 434 -28.67 67.19 -9.18
N LYS A 435 -29.69 68.00 -8.90
CA LYS A 435 -31.12 67.57 -8.82
C LYS A 435 -31.63 66.84 -10.06
N GLY A 436 -31.29 67.33 -11.27
CA GLY A 436 -31.74 66.70 -12.53
C GLY A 436 -31.10 65.33 -12.79
N PHE A 437 -29.83 65.16 -12.40
CA PHE A 437 -29.12 63.89 -12.53
C PHE A 437 -29.65 62.83 -11.57
N LEU A 438 -29.92 63.19 -10.30
CA LEU A 438 -30.49 62.27 -9.31
C LEU A 438 -31.88 61.74 -9.72
N LEU A 439 -32.68 62.56 -10.40
CA LEU A 439 -34.00 62.15 -10.88
C LEU A 439 -33.92 61.09 -11.99
N GLY A 440 -33.00 61.26 -12.96
CA GLY A 440 -32.77 60.28 -14.03
C GLY A 440 -32.19 58.96 -13.52
N GLN A 441 -31.33 59.02 -12.51
CA GLN A 441 -30.77 57.83 -11.85
C GLN A 441 -31.84 57.00 -11.12
N GLY A 442 -32.84 57.65 -10.50
CA GLY A 442 -33.92 56.96 -9.80
C GLY A 442 -34.77 56.03 -10.68
N GLN A 443 -34.93 56.35 -11.98
CA GLN A 443 -35.62 55.47 -12.94
C GLN A 443 -34.73 54.27 -13.35
N SER A 444 -33.43 54.51 -13.55
CA SER A 444 -32.46 53.45 -13.86
C SER A 444 -32.35 52.42 -12.74
N VAL A 445 -32.37 52.84 -11.47
CA VAL A 445 -32.31 51.93 -10.30
C VAL A 445 -33.48 50.95 -10.28
N LYS A 446 -34.70 51.46 -10.50
CA LYS A 446 -35.90 50.61 -10.51
C LYS A 446 -35.80 49.55 -11.60
N SER A 447 -35.35 49.92 -12.80
CA SER A 447 -35.15 48.96 -13.89
C SER A 447 -34.09 47.91 -13.58
N LEU A 448 -32.96 48.30 -12.97
CA LEU A 448 -31.87 47.37 -12.68
C LEU A 448 -32.19 46.43 -11.51
N ASN A 449 -32.94 46.89 -10.50
CA ASN A 449 -33.40 46.04 -9.40
C ASN A 449 -34.41 44.99 -9.89
N LEU A 450 -35.33 45.37 -10.80
CA LEU A 450 -36.24 44.40 -11.43
C LEU A 450 -35.48 43.33 -12.23
N GLU A 451 -34.42 43.72 -12.94
CA GLU A 451 -33.56 42.79 -13.69
C GLU A 451 -32.78 41.85 -12.74
N ILE A 452 -32.29 42.35 -11.59
CA ILE A 452 -31.67 41.52 -10.53
C ILE A 452 -32.67 40.53 -9.94
N ASP A 453 -33.88 40.98 -9.58
CA ASP A 453 -34.88 40.13 -8.93
C ASP A 453 -35.38 39.02 -9.88
N ALA A 454 -35.49 39.31 -11.18
CA ALA A 454 -35.78 38.31 -12.20
C ALA A 454 -34.68 37.24 -12.33
N LEU A 455 -33.40 37.63 -12.19
CA LEU A 455 -32.27 36.67 -12.24
C LEU A 455 -32.10 35.88 -10.93
N LYS A 456 -32.63 36.37 -9.79
CA LYS A 456 -32.63 35.66 -8.49
C LYS A 456 -33.63 34.52 -8.44
N THR A 457 -34.73 34.60 -9.19
CA THR A 457 -35.75 33.54 -9.24
C THR A 457 -35.39 32.39 -10.19
N TRP A 458 -34.32 32.56 -10.97
CA TRP A 458 -33.80 31.56 -11.90
C TRP A 458 -32.77 30.63 -11.22
N SER A 459 -32.77 29.35 -11.61
CA SER A 459 -31.83 28.34 -11.11
C SER A 459 -30.99 27.75 -12.24
N VAL A 460 -29.69 27.65 -12.00
CA VAL A 460 -28.70 27.15 -12.97
C VAL A 460 -28.86 25.64 -13.14
N THR A 461 -29.26 24.93 -12.08
CA THR A 461 -29.38 23.47 -12.06
C THR A 461 -30.54 22.91 -12.89
N THR A 462 -31.65 23.66 -13.03
CA THR A 462 -32.87 23.21 -13.73
C THR A 462 -33.01 23.77 -15.14
N ALA A 463 -32.25 24.81 -15.48
CA ALA A 463 -32.31 25.49 -16.78
C ALA A 463 -31.64 24.71 -17.91
N THR A 464 -32.10 24.94 -19.14
CA THR A 464 -31.49 24.36 -20.34
C THR A 464 -30.14 25.01 -20.68
N PRO A 465 -29.26 24.35 -21.45
CA PRO A 465 -27.99 24.94 -21.90
C PRO A 465 -28.15 26.26 -22.68
N ALA A 466 -29.26 26.43 -23.38
CA ALA A 466 -29.57 27.66 -24.13
C ALA A 466 -29.90 28.81 -23.18
N GLU A 467 -30.80 28.58 -22.22
CA GLU A 467 -31.19 29.56 -21.19
C GLU A 467 -30.00 29.98 -20.33
N ARG A 468 -29.12 29.04 -19.94
CA ARG A 468 -27.91 29.37 -19.17
C ARG A 468 -26.96 30.32 -19.91
N LYS A 469 -26.82 30.17 -21.24
CA LYS A 469 -26.00 31.08 -22.06
C LYS A 469 -26.64 32.47 -22.17
N GLU A 470 -27.96 32.54 -22.26
CA GLU A 470 -28.70 33.80 -22.31
C GLU A 470 -28.61 34.57 -20.99
N HIS A 471 -28.88 33.90 -19.86
CA HIS A 471 -28.79 34.51 -18.54
C HIS A 471 -27.36 34.94 -18.17
N ARG A 472 -26.33 34.22 -18.64
CA ARG A 472 -24.93 34.68 -18.52
C ARG A 472 -24.72 36.05 -19.18
N LYS A 473 -25.21 36.23 -20.41
CA LYS A 473 -25.11 37.52 -21.12
C LYS A 473 -25.89 38.62 -20.41
N GLN A 474 -27.05 38.30 -19.84
CA GLN A 474 -27.85 39.24 -19.06
C GLN A 474 -27.11 39.68 -17.79
N LEU A 475 -26.45 38.75 -17.08
CA LEU A 475 -25.62 39.06 -15.92
C LEU A 475 -24.45 39.98 -16.28
N GLU A 476 -23.73 39.70 -17.37
CA GLU A 476 -22.62 40.54 -17.86
C GLU A 476 -23.09 41.96 -18.22
N SER A 477 -24.20 42.07 -18.96
CA SER A 477 -24.84 43.35 -19.30
C SER A 477 -25.26 44.13 -18.04
N LEU A 478 -25.84 43.46 -17.05
CA LEU A 478 -26.24 44.08 -15.78
C LEU A 478 -25.02 44.62 -15.01
N GLN A 479 -23.91 43.87 -14.96
CA GLN A 479 -22.67 44.30 -14.33
C GLN A 479 -22.13 45.59 -14.95
N ASP A 480 -22.11 45.66 -16.28
CA ASP A 480 -21.63 46.83 -17.01
C ASP A 480 -22.51 48.06 -16.76
N LYS A 481 -23.84 47.90 -16.75
CA LYS A 481 -24.78 48.99 -16.43
C LYS A 481 -24.57 49.54 -15.01
N ILE A 482 -24.36 48.66 -14.01
CA ILE A 482 -24.12 49.07 -12.61
C ILE A 482 -22.76 49.77 -12.48
N ARG A 483 -21.72 49.26 -13.14
CA ARG A 483 -20.38 49.89 -13.14
C ARG A 483 -20.42 51.29 -13.75
N LYS A 484 -21.09 51.45 -14.90
CA LYS A 484 -21.28 52.75 -15.56
C LYS A 484 -22.01 53.74 -14.66
N ARG A 485 -23.10 53.29 -14.01
CA ARG A 485 -23.83 54.10 -13.03
C ARG A 485 -22.96 54.59 -11.86
N GLY A 486 -22.11 53.71 -11.30
CA GLY A 486 -21.18 54.07 -10.24
C GLY A 486 -20.19 55.15 -10.69
N SER A 487 -19.57 54.95 -11.85
CA SER A 487 -18.64 55.92 -12.46
C SER A 487 -19.30 57.28 -12.73
N ASP A 488 -20.51 57.28 -13.29
CA ASP A 488 -21.25 58.51 -13.59
C ASP A 488 -21.61 59.28 -12.29
N THR A 489 -21.93 58.55 -11.21
CA THR A 489 -22.24 59.14 -9.90
C THR A 489 -20.99 59.75 -9.26
N GLU A 490 -19.85 59.06 -9.31
CA GLU A 490 -18.57 59.55 -8.78
C GLU A 490 -18.08 60.80 -9.51
N GLN A 491 -18.16 60.81 -10.85
CA GLN A 491 -17.77 61.97 -11.65
C GLN A 491 -18.62 63.21 -11.34
N LYS A 492 -19.95 63.03 -11.22
CA LYS A 492 -20.87 64.14 -10.91
C LYS A 492 -20.72 64.65 -9.47
N LEU A 493 -20.39 63.77 -8.53
CA LEU A 493 -20.05 64.16 -7.16
C LEU A 493 -18.75 64.96 -7.11
N ASP A 494 -17.72 64.50 -7.81
CA ASP A 494 -16.44 65.22 -7.89
C ASP A 494 -16.60 66.60 -8.53
N GLU A 495 -17.38 66.71 -9.61
CA GLU A 495 -17.71 68.00 -10.23
C GLU A 495 -18.42 68.95 -9.25
N ALA A 496 -19.39 68.45 -8.49
CA ALA A 496 -20.12 69.24 -7.50
C ALA A 496 -19.24 69.67 -6.31
N GLU A 497 -18.39 68.78 -5.80
CA GLU A 497 -17.42 69.09 -4.74
C GLU A 497 -16.37 70.11 -5.19
N GLN A 498 -15.83 69.96 -6.41
CA GLN A 498 -14.86 70.91 -6.96
C GLN A 498 -15.48 72.30 -7.10
N ASN A 499 -16.73 72.39 -7.56
CA ASN A 499 -17.44 73.66 -7.64
C ASN A 499 -17.63 74.29 -6.25
N GLN A 500 -18.05 73.52 -5.25
CA GLN A 500 -18.21 74.02 -3.89
C GLN A 500 -16.87 74.51 -3.30
N ARG A 501 -15.78 73.75 -3.49
CA ARG A 501 -14.44 74.16 -3.02
C ARG A 501 -13.97 75.42 -3.73
N TRP A 502 -14.26 75.55 -5.03
CA TRP A 502 -13.93 76.76 -5.79
C TRP A 502 -14.67 77.99 -5.24
N GLU A 503 -15.97 77.86 -4.93
CA GLU A 503 -16.77 78.93 -4.33
C GLU A 503 -16.26 79.30 -2.93
N GLN A 504 -16.00 78.32 -2.06
CA GLN A 504 -15.44 78.54 -0.73
C GLN A 504 -14.07 79.24 -0.80
N ARG A 505 -13.19 78.77 -1.69
CA ARG A 505 -11.85 79.35 -1.84
C ARG A 505 -11.91 80.80 -2.32
N ARG A 506 -12.86 81.13 -3.20
CA ARG A 506 -13.08 82.50 -3.64
C ARG A 506 -13.52 83.40 -2.48
N ASP A 507 -14.41 82.92 -1.62
CA ASP A 507 -14.89 83.68 -0.46
C ASP A 507 -13.80 83.82 0.63
N GLU A 508 -12.96 82.80 0.84
CA GLU A 508 -11.77 82.86 1.68
C GLU A 508 -10.76 83.90 1.16
N LEU A 509 -10.41 83.87 -0.13
CA LEU A 509 -9.45 84.80 -0.73
C LEU A 509 -9.91 86.26 -0.61
N LYS A 510 -11.22 86.52 -0.75
CA LYS A 510 -11.79 87.85 -0.47
C LYS A 510 -11.60 88.28 0.99
N THR A 511 -11.76 87.35 1.93
CA THR A 511 -11.58 87.61 3.35
C THR A 511 -10.11 87.86 3.69
N ASP A 512 -9.19 87.11 3.08
CA ASP A 512 -7.75 87.26 3.27
C ASP A 512 -7.23 88.59 2.70
N GLN A 513 -7.76 89.04 1.56
CA GLN A 513 -7.46 90.36 1.01
C GLN A 513 -7.81 91.48 2.00
N LEU A 514 -8.98 91.40 2.66
CA LEU A 514 -9.40 92.36 3.67
C LEU A 514 -8.45 92.37 4.87
N LYS A 515 -8.08 91.18 5.38
CA LYS A 515 -7.16 91.05 6.53
C LYS A 515 -5.75 91.56 6.24
N ALA A 516 -5.19 91.24 5.06
CA ALA A 516 -3.85 91.68 4.68
C ALA A 516 -3.73 93.20 4.63
N ASN A 517 -4.80 93.86 4.17
CA ASN A 517 -4.87 95.32 4.11
C ASN A 517 -4.87 95.97 5.51
N ASP A 518 -5.62 95.39 6.46
CA ASP A 518 -5.61 95.86 7.85
C ASP A 518 -4.26 95.64 8.54
N LEU A 519 -3.60 94.50 8.27
CA LEU A 519 -2.29 94.18 8.85
C LEU A 519 -1.20 95.16 8.39
N LEU A 520 -1.23 95.55 7.12
CA LEU A 520 -0.32 96.56 6.56
C LEU A 520 -0.40 97.89 7.33
N LYS A 521 -1.62 98.36 7.61
CA LYS A 521 -1.84 99.59 8.38
C LYS A 521 -1.26 99.49 9.79
N GLN A 522 -1.40 98.32 10.44
CA GLN A 522 -0.88 98.09 11.78
C GLN A 522 0.66 98.03 11.82
N LYS A 523 1.32 97.41 10.84
CA LYS A 523 2.79 97.29 10.81
C LYS A 523 3.47 98.63 10.52
N SER A 524 2.82 99.51 9.76
CA SER A 524 3.30 100.88 9.52
C SER A 524 3.46 101.66 10.82
N SER A 525 2.49 101.59 11.73
CA SER A 525 2.55 102.35 12.98
C SER A 525 3.57 101.80 14.00
N ALA A 526 3.87 100.50 13.95
CA ALA A 526 4.85 99.87 14.83
C ALA A 526 6.31 100.23 14.47
N LEU A 527 6.61 100.39 13.18
CA LEU A 527 7.93 100.79 12.70
C LEU A 527 8.32 102.18 13.25
N ASP A 528 7.40 103.13 13.18
CA ASP A 528 7.62 104.52 13.61
C ASP A 528 8.01 104.60 15.10
N GLN A 529 7.49 103.70 15.94
CA GLN A 529 7.80 103.67 17.38
C GLN A 529 9.22 103.16 17.68
N LEU A 530 9.73 102.21 16.90
CA LEU A 530 11.06 101.61 17.12
C LEU A 530 12.19 102.57 16.71
N GLN A 531 12.00 103.34 15.64
CA GLN A 531 12.99 104.33 15.21
C GLN A 531 13.24 105.41 16.27
N ASN A 532 12.22 105.78 17.05
CA ASN A 532 12.35 106.77 18.11
C ASN A 532 13.14 106.29 19.34
N LYS A 533 13.44 104.98 19.50
CA LYS A 533 14.10 104.41 20.70
C LYS A 533 15.54 103.89 20.49
N LYS A 534 16.12 104.05 19.29
CA LYS A 534 17.41 103.44 18.88
C LYS A 534 18.61 103.86 19.74
N THR A 535 18.68 105.12 20.13
CA THR A 535 19.83 105.73 20.81
C THR A 535 20.12 105.12 22.18
N ASP A 536 19.08 104.82 22.96
CA ASP A 536 19.23 104.35 24.34
C ASP A 536 19.74 102.91 24.44
N ALA A 537 19.34 102.05 23.50
CA ALA A 537 19.68 100.62 23.52
C ALA A 537 21.17 100.35 23.22
N THR A 538 21.82 101.20 22.43
CA THR A 538 23.21 100.99 21.97
C THR A 538 24.22 101.14 23.12
N SER A 539 23.97 102.09 24.04
CA SER A 539 24.85 102.36 25.18
C SER A 539 24.97 101.17 26.16
N GLN A 540 23.93 100.33 26.28
CA GLN A 540 23.94 99.17 27.17
C GLN A 540 24.80 98.00 26.66
N VAL A 541 25.04 97.91 25.36
CA VAL A 541 25.80 96.80 24.75
C VAL A 541 27.30 96.96 25.00
N GLU A 542 27.82 98.19 24.94
CA GLU A 542 29.25 98.48 25.12
C GLU A 542 29.77 98.11 26.51
N GLN A 543 28.95 98.29 27.56
CA GLN A 543 29.35 97.97 28.93
C GLN A 543 29.58 96.46 29.13
N LYS A 544 28.77 95.60 28.49
CA LYS A 544 28.87 94.15 28.62
C LYS A 544 30.14 93.57 27.97
N PHE A 545 30.59 94.17 26.87
CA PHE A 545 31.80 93.73 26.17
C PHE A 545 33.05 93.74 27.06
N ARG A 546 33.30 94.86 27.73
CA ARG A 546 34.54 95.09 28.49
C ARG A 546 34.75 94.05 29.60
N ALA A 547 33.65 93.65 30.25
CA ALA A 547 33.70 92.67 31.33
C ALA A 547 34.12 91.28 30.81
N SER A 548 33.59 90.86 29.67
CA SER A 548 33.85 89.53 29.11
C SER A 548 35.26 89.40 28.52
N TRP A 549 35.79 90.46 27.89
CA TRP A 549 37.11 90.45 27.26
C TRP A 549 38.26 90.15 28.25
N LYS A 550 38.20 90.75 29.44
CA LYS A 550 39.22 90.56 30.49
C LYS A 550 39.30 89.10 30.96
N LEU A 551 38.15 88.44 31.10
CA LEU A 551 38.03 87.03 31.50
C LEU A 551 38.62 86.06 30.47
N ALA A 552 38.65 86.44 29.19
CA ALA A 552 39.21 85.60 28.13
C ALA A 552 40.75 85.57 28.15
N ALA A 553 41.39 86.68 28.53
CA ALA A 553 42.86 86.80 28.58
C ALA A 553 43.52 85.88 29.62
N GLU A 554 42.86 85.67 30.75
CA GLU A 554 43.40 84.87 31.86
C GLU A 554 43.51 83.38 31.51
N LYS A 555 42.72 82.90 30.54
CA LYS A 555 42.60 81.48 30.21
C LYS A 555 43.62 80.98 29.19
N LEU A 556 44.49 81.85 28.65
CA LEU A 556 45.50 81.45 27.68
C LEU A 556 46.61 80.61 28.32
N THR A 557 47.03 79.54 27.65
CA THR A 557 48.13 78.68 28.10
C THR A 557 49.50 79.26 27.76
N ASP A 558 50.50 78.90 28.55
CA ASP A 558 51.86 79.44 28.43
C ASP A 558 52.51 79.13 27.06
N GLN A 559 52.19 77.97 26.48
CA GLN A 559 52.64 77.62 25.13
C GLN A 559 52.01 78.52 24.06
N GLN A 560 50.71 78.83 24.17
CA GLN A 560 50.03 79.73 23.24
C GLN A 560 50.59 81.15 23.34
N LEU A 561 50.84 81.63 24.55
CA LEU A 561 51.48 82.93 24.77
C LEU A 561 52.89 83.00 24.21
N ASN A 562 53.64 81.90 24.21
CA ASN A 562 54.99 81.86 23.62
C ASN A 562 54.98 81.95 22.08
N GLU A 563 53.90 81.51 21.45
CA GLU A 563 53.70 81.59 20.00
C GLU A 563 52.96 82.88 19.59
N THR A 564 52.42 83.65 20.54
CA THR A 564 51.70 84.89 20.22
C THR A 564 52.66 86.07 20.16
N GLU A 565 52.71 86.73 19.00
CA GLU A 565 53.31 88.06 18.90
C GLU A 565 52.34 89.07 19.50
N ILE A 566 52.68 89.53 20.70
CA ILE A 566 51.98 90.58 21.41
C ILE A 566 53.03 91.62 21.73
N ASN A 567 52.99 92.72 20.99
CA ASN A 567 53.85 93.89 21.18
C ASN A 567 55.36 93.55 21.14
N ASP A 568 55.81 92.70 20.21
CA ASP A 568 57.23 92.43 19.87
C ASP A 568 58.15 91.89 20.99
N ILE A 569 57.61 91.29 22.06
CA ILE A 569 58.39 90.72 23.18
C ILE A 569 59.15 89.43 22.73
N GLN A 570 60.45 89.23 22.99
CA GLN A 570 61.26 88.09 22.47
C GLN A 570 62.07 87.26 23.52
N PRO A 571 62.35 85.96 23.30
CA PRO A 571 63.02 85.07 24.27
C PRO A 571 64.53 85.29 24.43
N GLU A 572 65.22 85.81 23.41
CA GLU A 572 66.68 86.03 23.42
C GLU A 572 67.10 87.06 24.47
N GLN A 573 66.13 87.85 24.96
CA GLN A 573 66.30 88.77 26.07
C GLN A 573 66.64 88.06 27.41
N PHE A 574 66.75 86.71 27.44
CA PHE A 574 66.79 85.91 28.69
C PHE A 574 67.79 84.68 28.79
N LEU A 575 68.85 84.45 27.94
CA LEU A 575 69.81 83.27 27.96
C LEU A 575 71.18 83.48 28.71
N ALA A 576 71.93 82.40 29.09
CA ALA A 576 73.21 82.42 29.88
C ALA A 576 74.53 81.95 29.15
N GLU A 577 75.73 82.31 29.66
CA GLU A 577 76.96 82.64 28.87
C GLU A 577 78.03 81.56 28.50
N VAL A 578 78.22 80.41 29.19
CA VAL A 578 79.24 79.37 28.79
C VAL A 578 78.73 77.94 29.07
N LEU A 579 78.97 77.00 28.13
CA LEU A 579 78.41 75.62 28.14
C LEU A 579 79.50 74.53 28.31
N PRO A 580 79.24 73.35 28.94
CA PRO A 580 80.26 72.35 29.30
C PRO A 580 80.85 71.51 28.13
N GLU A 581 82.12 71.05 28.24
CA GLU A 581 82.89 70.24 27.25
C GLU A 581 82.85 68.69 27.48
N ILE A 582 83.19 67.87 26.46
CA ILE A 582 82.99 66.40 26.38
C ILE A 582 84.33 65.60 26.21
N PRO A 583 84.62 64.49 26.97
CA PRO A 583 85.92 63.73 26.96
C PRO A 583 86.14 62.55 25.92
N GLN A 584 87.36 61.93 25.81
CA GLN A 584 87.86 60.94 24.76
C GLN A 584 88.01 59.42 25.16
N ALA A 585 88.20 58.45 24.22
CA ALA A 585 88.11 56.95 24.37
C ALA A 585 89.40 56.13 24.74
N ALA A 586 89.31 54.82 25.09
CA ALA A 586 90.36 54.00 25.80
C ALA A 586 91.17 52.93 24.99
N PRO A 587 92.35 52.43 25.47
CA PRO A 587 93.33 51.63 24.71
C PRO A 587 93.08 50.10 24.57
N LYS A 588 93.83 49.42 23.70
CA LYS A 588 93.54 48.06 23.16
C LYS A 588 93.83 46.88 24.10
N ASP A 589 94.80 47.02 24.98
CA ASP A 589 95.17 45.94 25.90
C ASP A 589 94.39 46.08 27.22
N ALA A 590 93.63 47.17 27.36
CA ALA A 590 92.85 47.51 28.53
C ALA A 590 91.56 46.69 28.59
N ASP A 591 91.30 46.20 29.79
CA ASP A 591 90.11 45.45 30.13
C ASP A 591 88.85 46.28 29.86
N GLU A 592 87.77 45.62 29.45
CA GLU A 592 86.48 46.26 29.14
C GLU A 592 85.87 47.22 30.19
N PRO A 593 86.10 47.09 31.53
CA PRO A 593 85.58 48.09 32.48
C PRO A 593 86.08 49.53 32.23
N GLU A 594 87.31 49.74 31.77
CA GLU A 594 87.87 51.10 31.60
C GLU A 594 87.23 51.85 30.41
N LYS A 595 86.80 51.13 29.37
CA LYS A 595 86.04 51.71 28.26
C LYS A 595 84.66 52.23 28.70
N GLN A 596 83.98 51.51 29.59
CA GLN A 596 82.64 51.89 30.04
C GLN A 596 82.61 53.18 30.86
N ALA A 597 83.61 53.41 31.72
CA ALA A 597 83.66 54.61 32.56
C ALA A 597 83.72 55.92 31.74
N ARG A 598 84.57 55.96 30.71
CA ARG A 598 84.73 57.16 29.86
C ARG A 598 83.48 57.51 29.05
N GLN A 599 82.70 56.52 28.62
CA GLN A 599 81.47 56.74 27.86
C GLN A 599 80.38 57.42 28.70
N LYS A 600 80.38 57.20 30.02
CA LYS A 600 79.41 57.81 30.95
C LYS A 600 79.61 59.32 31.10
N ALA A 601 80.86 59.79 31.15
CA ALA A 601 81.19 61.21 31.30
C ALA A 601 80.72 62.09 30.12
N ILE A 602 80.70 61.53 28.91
CA ILE A 602 80.19 62.21 27.71
C ILE A 602 78.69 62.54 27.83
N GLN A 603 77.94 61.71 28.54
CA GLN A 603 76.49 61.79 28.59
C GLN A 603 76.00 62.88 29.57
N GLU A 604 76.75 63.12 30.65
CA GLU A 604 76.41 64.15 31.65
C GLU A 604 76.55 65.58 31.11
N ALA A 605 77.57 65.87 30.30
CA ALA A 605 77.82 67.22 29.76
C ALA A 605 76.66 67.72 28.86
N LYS A 606 75.97 66.83 28.14
CA LYS A 606 74.81 67.19 27.30
C LYS A 606 73.59 67.60 28.12
N SER A 607 73.34 66.93 29.25
CA SER A 607 72.16 67.18 30.10
C SER A 607 72.09 68.61 30.64
N ARG A 608 73.23 69.15 31.05
CA ARG A 608 73.33 70.49 31.66
C ARG A 608 72.94 71.63 30.70
N ARG A 609 73.19 71.46 29.41
CA ARG A 609 72.96 72.48 28.37
C ARG A 609 71.45 72.67 28.09
N ASP A 610 70.66 71.63 28.24
CA ASP A 610 69.22 71.68 27.98
C ASP A 610 68.43 72.43 29.08
N GLU A 611 68.95 72.46 30.32
CA GLU A 611 68.27 73.05 31.48
C GLU A 611 68.21 74.59 31.42
N LEU A 612 69.30 75.25 31.02
CA LEU A 612 69.41 76.71 30.97
C LEU A 612 68.51 77.34 29.91
N THR A 613 68.34 76.67 28.77
CA THR A 613 67.47 77.13 27.68
C THR A 613 65.98 77.13 28.09
N LYS A 614 65.63 76.41 29.17
CA LYS A 614 64.25 76.26 29.64
C LYS A 614 63.76 77.44 30.49
N GLN A 615 64.65 78.08 31.26
CA GLN A 615 64.29 79.19 32.17
C GLN A 615 63.93 80.48 31.41
N ALA A 616 64.71 80.82 30.38
CA ALA A 616 64.53 82.00 29.52
C ALA A 616 63.10 82.11 28.93
N ARG A 617 62.51 80.95 28.58
CA ARG A 617 61.19 80.88 27.95
C ARG A 617 60.05 81.21 28.90
N GLN A 618 60.20 81.05 30.21
CA GLN A 618 59.10 81.28 31.16
C GLN A 618 58.85 82.76 31.45
N ALA A 619 59.87 83.61 31.41
CA ALA A 619 59.73 85.04 31.71
C ALA A 619 58.94 85.80 30.62
N CYS A 620 59.21 85.50 29.35
CA CYS A 620 58.55 86.10 28.18
C CYS A 620 57.02 85.91 28.19
N ILE A 621 56.56 84.76 28.66
CA ILE A 621 55.15 84.37 28.66
C ILE A 621 54.30 85.25 29.58
N LYS A 622 54.85 85.65 30.74
CA LYS A 622 54.11 86.43 31.74
C LYS A 622 53.74 87.83 31.22
N ALA A 623 54.69 88.53 30.61
CA ALA A 623 54.49 89.90 30.12
C ALA A 623 53.45 89.99 28.99
N ARG A 624 53.39 88.96 28.13
CA ARG A 624 52.41 88.89 27.03
C ARG A 624 50.96 88.81 27.53
N ARG A 625 50.69 88.26 28.73
CA ARG A 625 49.32 88.06 29.24
C ARG A 625 48.66 89.36 29.73
N GLU A 626 49.42 90.27 30.33
CA GLU A 626 48.87 91.51 30.91
C GLU A 626 48.41 92.51 29.84
N ALA A 627 49.14 92.59 28.71
CA ALA A 627 48.82 93.49 27.60
C ALA A 627 47.47 93.17 26.93
N LEU A 628 46.98 91.94 27.01
CA LEU A 628 45.70 91.54 26.42
C LEU A 628 44.47 91.97 27.22
N GLN A 629 44.63 92.16 28.54
CA GLN A 629 43.52 92.45 29.44
C GLN A 629 42.97 93.87 29.32
N SER A 630 43.75 94.81 28.80
CA SER A 630 43.45 96.25 28.84
C SER A 630 42.87 96.83 27.54
N MET A 631 42.56 95.99 26.54
CA MET A 631 42.12 96.46 25.22
C MET A 631 40.63 96.89 25.17
N ASP A 632 40.33 97.97 24.43
CA ASP A 632 38.96 98.33 24.02
C ASP A 632 38.49 97.60 22.75
N VAL A 633 37.23 97.75 22.31
CA VAL A 633 36.68 97.02 21.13
C VAL A 633 37.49 97.30 19.85
N GLY A 634 37.97 98.53 19.66
CA GLY A 634 38.73 98.92 18.47
C GLY A 634 40.12 98.31 18.48
N GLN A 635 40.81 98.40 19.62
CA GLN A 635 42.12 97.80 19.85
C GLN A 635 42.06 96.27 19.77
N ALA A 636 41.02 95.66 20.34
CA ALA A 636 40.75 94.23 20.29
C ALA A 636 40.51 93.72 18.86
N ASN A 637 39.78 94.47 18.03
CA ASN A 637 39.59 94.14 16.62
C ASN A 637 40.89 94.29 15.81
N ASN A 638 41.67 95.34 16.07
CA ASN A 638 42.96 95.51 15.40
C ASN A 638 43.94 94.39 15.75
N TRP A 639 43.96 93.96 17.02
CA TRP A 639 44.75 92.80 17.45
C TRP A 639 44.27 91.48 16.82
N LYS A 640 42.95 91.32 16.66
CA LYS A 640 42.39 90.20 15.88
C LYS A 640 42.88 90.24 14.42
N ILE A 641 42.93 91.41 13.79
CA ILE A 641 43.35 91.56 12.39
C ILE A 641 44.86 91.29 12.21
N SER A 642 45.69 91.62 13.20
CA SER A 642 47.14 91.36 13.15
C SER A 642 47.48 89.87 13.26
N ILE A 643 46.55 89.04 13.72
CA ILE A 643 46.73 87.59 13.84
C ILE A 643 46.01 86.91 12.68
N GLN A 644 46.69 85.96 12.01
CA GLN A 644 46.04 85.18 10.95
C GLN A 644 44.78 84.48 11.49
N GLU A 645 43.67 84.64 10.79
CA GLU A 645 42.33 84.26 11.26
C GLU A 645 42.20 82.77 11.67
N LYS A 646 42.98 81.87 11.04
CA LYS A 646 43.07 80.44 11.43
C LYS A 646 43.63 80.24 12.83
N LEU A 647 44.66 81.00 13.17
CA LEU A 647 45.29 80.95 14.49
C LEU A 647 44.39 81.60 15.54
N TRP A 648 43.78 82.74 15.18
CA TRP A 648 42.84 83.43 16.06
C TRP A 648 41.72 82.51 16.57
N LYS A 649 41.04 81.80 15.66
CA LYS A 649 39.91 80.93 16.03
C LYS A 649 40.32 79.71 16.84
N LYS A 650 41.49 79.13 16.58
CA LYS A 650 41.94 77.92 17.27
C LYS A 650 42.42 78.23 18.69
N HIS A 651 43.07 79.37 18.87
CA HIS A 651 43.80 79.68 20.10
C HIS A 651 43.15 80.78 20.95
N TYR A 652 42.31 81.64 20.37
CA TYR A 652 41.73 82.83 21.04
C TYR A 652 40.20 82.91 20.93
N SER A 653 39.51 81.76 20.89
CA SER A 653 38.05 81.66 20.68
C SER A 653 37.19 82.35 21.75
N ALA A 654 37.67 82.48 22.99
CA ALA A 654 36.96 83.20 24.05
C ALA A 654 36.94 84.72 23.80
N PHE A 655 37.99 85.28 23.21
CA PHE A 655 38.06 86.68 22.80
C PHE A 655 37.19 86.94 21.58
N GLU A 656 37.27 86.03 20.60
CA GLU A 656 36.37 86.02 19.45
C GLU A 656 34.90 86.11 19.89
N ARG A 657 34.52 85.34 20.92
CA ARG A 657 33.15 85.36 21.47
C ARG A 657 32.76 86.71 22.06
N CYS A 658 33.68 87.40 22.73
CA CYS A 658 33.38 88.70 23.35
C CYS A 658 33.11 89.77 22.27
N LEU A 659 33.96 89.84 21.24
CA LEU A 659 33.74 90.73 20.10
C LEU A 659 32.47 90.37 19.35
N ALA A 660 32.23 89.07 19.18
CA ALA A 660 31.01 88.57 18.57
C ALA A 660 29.75 88.99 19.37
N ASP A 661 29.75 88.90 20.70
CA ASP A 661 28.59 89.26 21.53
C ASP A 661 28.28 90.76 21.47
N HIS A 662 29.30 91.62 21.46
CA HIS A 662 29.13 93.07 21.29
C HIS A 662 28.57 93.42 19.91
N GLU A 663 29.21 92.90 18.87
CA GLU A 663 28.77 93.08 17.50
C GLU A 663 27.35 92.54 17.31
N GLN A 664 27.03 91.42 17.94
CA GLN A 664 25.70 90.82 17.93
C GLN A 664 24.66 91.70 18.64
N GLY A 665 25.01 92.38 19.74
CA GLY A 665 24.11 93.29 20.45
C GLY A 665 23.75 94.53 19.63
N VAL A 666 24.72 95.17 18.99
CA VAL A 666 24.48 96.32 18.10
C VAL A 666 23.74 95.88 16.83
N LYS A 667 24.21 94.79 16.21
CA LYS A 667 23.49 94.17 15.08
C LYS A 667 22.09 93.72 15.45
N LYS A 668 21.78 93.44 16.72
CA LYS A 668 20.41 93.08 17.14
C LYS A 668 19.49 94.30 17.06
N ILE A 669 19.93 95.46 17.53
CA ILE A 669 19.12 96.70 17.47
C ILE A 669 18.85 97.09 16.02
N ASP A 670 19.89 97.09 15.17
CA ASP A 670 19.71 97.38 13.74
C ASP A 670 18.88 96.30 13.03
N ARG A 671 19.02 95.04 13.44
CA ARG A 671 18.19 93.94 12.95
C ARG A 671 16.74 94.11 13.36
N ASP A 672 16.42 94.51 14.59
CA ASP A 672 15.02 94.68 15.02
C ASP A 672 14.33 95.80 14.20
N ILE A 673 15.06 96.87 13.87
CA ILE A 673 14.57 97.94 12.99
C ILE A 673 14.45 97.44 11.54
N GLN A 674 15.47 96.75 11.01
CA GLN A 674 15.41 96.16 9.67
C GLN A 674 14.35 95.06 9.56
N GLU A 675 14.08 94.30 10.63
CA GLU A 675 13.04 93.28 10.72
C GLU A 675 11.67 93.93 10.71
N ALA A 676 11.48 95.05 11.41
CA ALA A 676 10.24 95.83 11.33
C ALA A 676 10.03 96.43 9.92
N GLN A 677 11.08 96.95 9.27
CA GLN A 677 11.01 97.45 7.89
C GLN A 677 10.71 96.33 6.89
N LYS A 678 11.37 95.18 7.07
CA LYS A 678 11.15 93.98 6.28
C LYS A 678 9.76 93.42 6.53
N ALA A 679 9.24 93.46 7.76
CA ALA A 679 7.88 93.04 8.08
C ALA A 679 6.84 93.92 7.37
N LEU A 680 7.07 95.24 7.30
CA LEU A 680 6.22 96.14 6.52
C LEU A 680 6.25 95.80 5.02
N ALA A 681 7.44 95.62 4.45
CA ALA A 681 7.61 95.24 3.05
C ALA A 681 6.98 93.86 2.74
N ASN A 682 7.11 92.91 3.67
CA ASN A 682 6.48 91.60 3.58
C ASN A 682 4.96 91.72 3.62
N SER A 683 4.38 92.48 4.54
CA SER A 683 2.92 92.68 4.61
C SER A 683 2.39 93.41 3.36
N ARG A 684 3.19 94.27 2.73
CA ARG A 684 2.86 94.89 1.44
C ARG A 684 2.85 93.88 0.30
N THR A 685 3.86 93.03 0.27
CA THR A 685 3.94 91.92 -0.70
C THR A 685 2.81 90.92 -0.47
N GLU A 686 2.40 90.67 0.78
CA GLU A 686 1.27 89.79 1.12
C GLU A 686 -0.07 90.37 0.64
N GLN A 687 -0.27 91.68 0.73
CA GLN A 687 -1.46 92.36 0.19
C GLN A 687 -1.50 92.27 -1.35
N GLU A 688 -0.39 92.54 -2.03
CA GLU A 688 -0.29 92.42 -3.49
C GLU A 688 -0.47 90.95 -3.95
N ARG A 689 0.07 89.99 -3.19
CA ARG A 689 -0.14 88.55 -3.46
C ARG A 689 -1.58 88.11 -3.24
N ALA A 690 -2.25 88.59 -2.19
CA ALA A 690 -3.65 88.26 -1.94
C ALA A 690 -4.55 88.81 -3.05
N GLU A 691 -4.26 89.99 -3.57
CA GLU A 691 -4.98 90.62 -4.68
C GLU A 691 -4.72 89.91 -6.02
N THR A 692 -3.46 89.51 -6.27
CA THR A 692 -3.11 88.73 -7.47
C THR A 692 -3.74 87.34 -7.44
N ALA A 693 -3.71 86.66 -6.29
CA ALA A 693 -4.31 85.33 -6.11
C ALA A 693 -5.83 85.34 -6.33
N LEU A 694 -6.53 86.42 -5.96
CA LEU A 694 -7.96 86.56 -6.22
C LEU A 694 -8.26 86.75 -7.72
N ASN A 695 -7.42 87.49 -8.44
CA ASN A 695 -7.56 87.71 -9.87
C ASN A 695 -7.22 86.45 -10.70
N GLU A 696 -6.19 85.70 -10.31
CA GLU A 696 -5.82 84.43 -10.94
C GLU A 696 -6.86 83.33 -10.72
N HIS A 697 -7.59 83.33 -9.59
CA HIS A 697 -8.64 82.34 -9.29
C HIS A 697 -9.87 82.41 -10.23
N GLY A 698 -10.03 83.52 -10.97
CA GLY A 698 -10.97 83.67 -12.08
C GLY A 698 -12.43 83.95 -11.70
N SER A 699 -13.26 84.32 -12.70
CA SER A 699 -14.67 84.71 -12.51
C SER A 699 -15.69 83.57 -12.67
N SER A 700 -15.28 82.41 -13.17
CA SER A 700 -16.17 81.26 -13.43
C SER A 700 -15.46 79.92 -13.24
N PHE A 701 -16.17 78.93 -12.69
CA PHE A 701 -15.67 77.57 -12.49
C PHE A 701 -15.50 76.82 -13.82
N VAL A 702 -14.38 76.10 -13.97
CA VAL A 702 -14.11 75.18 -15.09
C VAL A 702 -13.76 73.82 -14.49
N TYR A 703 -14.55 72.80 -14.82
CA TYR A 703 -14.32 71.44 -14.30
C TYR A 703 -13.04 70.86 -14.87
N GLN A 704 -12.15 70.38 -13.99
CA GLN A 704 -11.00 69.59 -14.36
C GLN A 704 -11.20 68.15 -13.87
N PRO A 705 -11.37 67.17 -14.77
CA PRO A 705 -11.54 65.79 -14.34
C PRO A 705 -10.29 65.31 -13.64
N LYS A 706 -10.44 64.75 -12.43
CA LYS A 706 -9.38 63.95 -11.83
C LYS A 706 -9.09 62.76 -12.74
N GLN A 707 -7.82 62.40 -12.91
CA GLN A 707 -7.46 61.17 -13.61
C GLN A 707 -8.27 60.02 -13.01
N ALA A 708 -8.98 59.29 -13.89
CA ALA A 708 -9.88 58.21 -13.50
C ALA A 708 -9.12 57.23 -12.59
N SER A 709 -9.40 57.32 -11.29
CA SER A 709 -8.84 56.36 -10.36
C SER A 709 -9.67 55.10 -10.50
N ASP A 710 -9.02 53.99 -10.82
CA ASP A 710 -9.62 52.66 -10.90
C ASP A 710 -10.09 52.13 -9.51
N ALA A 711 -10.28 53.04 -8.54
CA ALA A 711 -10.63 52.74 -7.16
C ALA A 711 -12.02 52.13 -7.05
N PHE A 712 -12.98 52.54 -7.88
CA PHE A 712 -14.33 51.95 -7.90
C PHE A 712 -14.30 50.51 -8.42
N ALA A 713 -13.50 50.24 -9.48
CA ALA A 713 -13.27 48.89 -9.97
C ALA A 713 -12.54 48.01 -8.92
N LYS A 714 -11.53 48.56 -8.24
CA LYS A 714 -10.84 47.89 -7.13
C LYS A 714 -11.74 47.63 -5.92
N GLN A 715 -12.67 48.53 -5.58
CA GLN A 715 -13.64 48.34 -4.49
C GLN A 715 -14.71 47.29 -4.80
N LEU A 716 -15.00 47.07 -6.08
CA LEU A 716 -15.86 45.99 -6.58
C LEU A 716 -15.11 44.67 -6.79
N GLY A 717 -13.81 44.60 -6.46
CA GLY A 717 -12.98 43.41 -6.68
C GLY A 717 -12.62 43.14 -8.15
N LEU A 718 -12.95 44.06 -9.06
CA LEU A 718 -12.66 43.95 -10.48
C LEU A 718 -11.25 44.46 -10.74
N LYS A 719 -10.25 43.57 -10.62
CA LYS A 719 -8.87 43.87 -11.05
C LYS A 719 -8.88 44.24 -12.53
N GLY A 720 -8.29 45.39 -12.86
CA GLY A 720 -8.09 45.84 -14.23
C GLY A 720 -7.38 44.77 -15.08
N ASN A 721 -7.88 44.57 -16.29
CA ASN A 721 -7.29 43.79 -17.39
C ASN A 721 -6.97 42.30 -17.13
N GLN A 722 -7.93 41.55 -16.59
CA GLN A 722 -8.06 40.11 -16.89
C GLN A 722 -9.52 39.79 -17.25
N ALA A 723 -9.94 40.16 -18.46
CA ALA A 723 -11.30 39.93 -18.96
C ALA A 723 -11.65 38.44 -19.22
N ILE A 724 -10.79 37.50 -18.82
CA ILE A 724 -10.97 36.07 -19.13
C ILE A 724 -11.16 35.21 -17.86
N GLU A 725 -10.71 35.64 -16.67
CA GLU A 725 -10.73 34.79 -15.47
C GLU A 725 -11.99 34.93 -14.57
N ASN A 726 -12.88 35.89 -14.84
CA ASN A 726 -14.06 36.15 -13.98
C ASN A 726 -15.43 35.82 -14.62
N GLN A 727 -15.45 35.11 -15.76
CA GLN A 727 -16.72 34.63 -16.31
C GLN A 727 -17.35 33.57 -15.39
N TYR A 728 -18.66 33.66 -15.18
CA TYR A 728 -19.41 32.62 -14.47
C TYR A 728 -19.27 31.29 -15.22
N GLN A 729 -18.73 30.28 -14.54
CA GLN A 729 -18.50 28.94 -15.09
C GLN A 729 -19.40 27.93 -14.39
N TRP A 730 -19.78 26.89 -15.13
CA TRP A 730 -20.52 25.72 -14.65
C TRP A 730 -19.89 24.46 -15.26
N PRO A 731 -20.15 23.27 -14.71
CA PRO A 731 -19.60 22.02 -15.22
C PRO A 731 -19.95 21.78 -16.69
N SER A 732 -19.03 21.25 -17.48
CA SER A 732 -19.29 20.87 -18.88
C SER A 732 -20.22 19.66 -19.02
N GLU A 733 -20.34 18.86 -17.96
CA GLU A 733 -21.16 17.64 -17.90
C GLU A 733 -22.51 17.93 -17.23
N GLU A 734 -23.61 17.49 -17.85
CA GLU A 734 -24.96 17.59 -17.28
C GLU A 734 -25.24 16.45 -16.29
N LEU A 735 -26.10 16.71 -15.31
CA LEU A 735 -26.65 15.66 -14.45
C LEU A 735 -27.46 14.63 -15.25
N PRO A 736 -27.55 13.37 -14.78
CA PRO A 736 -28.35 12.35 -15.43
C PRO A 736 -29.86 12.67 -15.36
N ALA A 737 -30.65 12.05 -16.25
CA ALA A 737 -32.09 12.29 -16.32
C ALA A 737 -32.83 11.93 -15.01
N GLU A 738 -33.96 12.60 -14.77
CA GLU A 738 -34.80 12.37 -13.58
C GLU A 738 -35.15 10.89 -13.42
N GLY A 739 -35.00 10.39 -12.19
CA GLY A 739 -35.24 8.98 -11.85
C GLY A 739 -34.01 8.08 -11.88
N THR A 740 -32.84 8.57 -12.29
CA THR A 740 -31.55 7.85 -12.16
C THR A 740 -30.58 8.59 -11.22
N LYS A 741 -29.61 7.88 -10.63
CA LYS A 741 -28.63 8.48 -9.70
C LYS A 741 -27.20 8.17 -10.11
N LEU A 742 -26.33 9.17 -10.15
CA LEU A 742 -24.90 8.99 -10.41
C LEU A 742 -24.15 8.79 -9.09
N ARG A 743 -23.33 7.75 -8.99
CA ARG A 743 -22.47 7.47 -7.85
C ARG A 743 -21.05 7.19 -8.29
N GLN A 744 -20.08 7.38 -7.40
CA GLN A 744 -18.67 7.14 -7.68
C GLN A 744 -18.03 6.27 -6.60
N HIS A 745 -17.21 5.31 -7.03
CA HIS A 745 -16.37 4.49 -6.16
C HIS A 745 -15.07 4.14 -6.88
N GLN A 746 -13.91 4.34 -6.23
CA GLN A 746 -12.58 4.00 -6.79
C GLN A 746 -12.37 4.53 -8.23
N GLN A 747 -12.71 5.80 -8.47
CA GLN A 747 -12.62 6.46 -9.78
C GLN A 747 -13.56 5.93 -10.88
N ILE A 748 -14.40 4.92 -10.60
CA ILE A 748 -15.42 4.42 -11.52
C ILE A 748 -16.76 5.08 -11.19
N ARG A 749 -17.45 5.58 -12.23
CA ARG A 749 -18.81 6.12 -12.13
C ARG A 749 -19.84 5.03 -12.37
N TYR A 750 -20.91 5.07 -11.59
CA TYR A 750 -22.03 4.13 -11.62
C TYR A 750 -23.33 4.90 -11.80
N LEU A 751 -24.10 4.55 -12.82
CA LEU A 751 -25.43 5.09 -13.06
C LEU A 751 -26.47 4.09 -12.52
N VAL A 752 -27.10 4.45 -11.41
CA VAL A 752 -28.09 3.62 -10.72
C VAL A 752 -29.46 3.79 -11.39
N VAL A 753 -30.00 2.69 -11.88
CA VAL A 753 -31.35 2.59 -12.47
C VAL A 753 -32.28 1.80 -11.56
N PHE A 754 -33.57 2.16 -11.57
CA PHE A 754 -34.59 1.51 -10.73
C PHE A 754 -35.65 0.77 -11.57
N ASP A 755 -35.97 1.30 -12.75
CA ASP A 755 -37.04 0.81 -13.61
C ASP A 755 -36.55 0.41 -15.00
N LYS A 756 -37.20 -0.62 -15.59
CA LYS A 756 -36.91 -1.05 -16.98
C LYS A 756 -37.11 0.05 -18.01
N ASN A 757 -38.10 0.93 -17.80
CA ASN A 757 -38.40 2.04 -18.71
C ASN A 757 -37.28 3.11 -18.76
N GLN A 758 -36.35 3.09 -17.79
CA GLN A 758 -35.22 4.02 -17.72
C GLN A 758 -33.99 3.50 -18.48
N ILE A 759 -33.97 2.25 -18.93
CA ILE A 759 -32.76 1.60 -19.46
C ILE A 759 -32.25 2.29 -20.73
N ASP A 760 -33.13 2.64 -21.67
CA ASP A 760 -32.72 3.29 -22.92
C ASP A 760 -32.16 4.70 -22.68
N GLN A 761 -32.76 5.45 -21.74
CA GLN A 761 -32.26 6.76 -21.34
C GLN A 761 -30.95 6.63 -20.55
N ALA A 762 -30.87 5.66 -19.64
CA ALA A 762 -29.67 5.36 -18.86
C ALA A 762 -28.50 4.93 -19.75
N LYS A 763 -28.73 4.22 -20.87
CA LYS A 763 -27.68 3.91 -21.87
C LYS A 763 -27.09 5.16 -22.49
N ARG A 764 -27.92 6.15 -22.83
CA ARG A 764 -27.44 7.44 -23.38
C ARG A 764 -26.66 8.22 -22.33
N ASP A 765 -27.19 8.31 -21.11
CA ASP A 765 -26.56 9.04 -20.00
C ASP A 765 -25.26 8.37 -19.54
N ALA A 766 -25.22 7.04 -19.46
CA ALA A 766 -24.04 6.26 -19.12
C ALA A 766 -22.92 6.46 -20.14
N LYS A 767 -23.24 6.48 -21.44
CA LYS A 767 -22.27 6.76 -22.50
C LYS A 767 -21.72 8.19 -22.40
N ARG A 768 -22.60 9.17 -22.13
CA ARG A 768 -22.22 10.58 -21.95
C ARG A 768 -21.34 10.80 -20.72
N LEU A 769 -21.68 10.16 -19.60
CA LEU A 769 -21.04 10.33 -18.29
C LEU A 769 -19.89 9.34 -18.03
N ASN A 770 -19.61 8.46 -19.00
CA ASN A 770 -18.67 7.35 -18.87
C ASN A 770 -18.91 6.51 -17.60
N ALA A 771 -20.17 6.11 -17.38
CA ALA A 771 -20.61 5.40 -16.19
C ALA A 771 -21.08 3.97 -16.53
N LYS A 772 -20.94 3.04 -15.57
CA LYS A 772 -21.50 1.69 -15.67
C LYS A 772 -22.94 1.67 -15.16
N ILE A 773 -23.85 1.07 -15.92
CA ILE A 773 -25.26 0.94 -15.51
C ILE A 773 -25.37 -0.16 -14.46
N VAL A 774 -25.95 0.16 -13.31
CA VAL A 774 -26.16 -0.76 -12.19
C VAL A 774 -27.54 -0.56 -11.57
N CYS A 775 -28.02 -1.57 -10.86
CA CYS A 775 -29.25 -1.50 -10.07
C CYS A 775 -28.94 -1.18 -8.61
N ASP A 776 -29.91 -0.61 -7.90
CA ASP A 776 -29.84 -0.49 -6.44
C ASP A 776 -30.09 -1.86 -5.81
N LYS A 777 -29.30 -2.21 -4.79
CA LYS A 777 -29.47 -3.47 -4.07
C LYS A 777 -30.60 -3.28 -3.07
N GLU A 778 -31.68 -4.05 -3.19
CA GLU A 778 -32.72 -4.01 -2.15
C GLU A 778 -32.13 -4.46 -0.81
N PRO A 779 -32.45 -3.78 0.30
CA PRO A 779 -32.20 -4.35 1.61
C PRO A 779 -33.02 -5.64 1.72
N ALA A 780 -32.42 -6.71 2.24
CA ALA A 780 -32.98 -8.07 2.28
C ALA A 780 -34.26 -8.24 3.14
N ASN A 781 -34.96 -7.15 3.49
CA ASN A 781 -36.21 -7.09 4.22
C ASN A 781 -37.19 -6.15 3.51
N ALA A 782 -37.70 -6.56 2.34
CA ALA A 782 -38.84 -5.93 1.68
C ALA A 782 -39.95 -6.96 1.44
#